data_AF-A0A9Q8T6V1-F1
#
_entry.id   AF-A0A9Q8T6V1-F1
#
_cell.length_a   1.000
_cell.length_b   1.000
_cell.length_c   1.000
_cell.angle_alpha   90.00
_cell.angle_beta   90.00
_cell.angle_gamma   90.00
#
_symmetry.space_group_name_H-M   'P 1'
#
loop_
_entity.id
_entity.type
_entity.pdbx_description
1 polymer ?
#
loop_
_entity_poly.entity_id
_entity_poly.type
_entity_poly.pdbx_seq_one_letter_code
_entity_poly.pdbx_strand_id
1 'polypeptide(L)'
;MHVPEIAAFALLRAGLAAAQLTYASNQVEVVPDSEVVAANFPEVEHVDLRSPAFANPDGVPATFANGTSGPTDQTTLARNEWMTYHSPDFKSEEGRSIPFVYLSTSKGVPTDTSQNTYGNAGAPSKVRIWMQGGVHGNEPAGDQALLALLGRFDANATWAASILEKVEIMMLPRYNPDGVAYFQRYFATSFDPNRDHTKLARQQTRDIKQLMVSFAPHVGVDCHEYSPTTPFGANEQWVDAQDGQFSAMKNANIHPDIRNMSEAVFANNIAAAMERRGLRWGPYIVGPSGTDNLVLEETTGDAKIGDSAVALTQAIMFLTETRGIGLADQHWQRRVATGLTMVETIVQTAADRAEEVLSTVENARAKFIASTDDIIVTESARPTNITWQFIEAMTGDLVDIPVQFLNTTPVVANLTRARPEAYVFSRAWADVAERLRITGVEVQTLQSDFQGEVEAFNITSAEVARTKYEGIARTTVTTETVVKEVRIPAGGFWVSTRQKNAAHAFVTLEPEGIDSYATFNVLPNPIIPGFAPDPSVVMVDGIFYLVTSSFHIFPGLPIYASRDLQSWKHIGNAINRPEQLTLANAGTNSFTLDTGHTMIATGGLFAATIRHHRGRFYIVCTNCGSSNGSSDLQNFIIHSSDLWSGQWSDPVSVDFHGIDPSLFFDDDDRVYFQGCFVMDRSKQPSCTIKQVEVDVLTGKQLSEQREIWGGYARYDTEGPHVYKVDGLYYLLVAEGGTFEHHMLSIARSRDIWGPYESFEGNPIMTADGKDEYIQNIGHGELFQDARGAWWAAVLGVRRDGDGCAALGRESFLTPVEWPEGDWPRITQPKMEFERGFVEAASSLDVQALRPPAGVTDVLIRDPDFSKYRLSEDDENRVTLLPSRKGFSSPTGTCTFLGRRQRSLATYAIASLKLDDNMKSAKGLRAGLAMYRDSARHVSIAFDSDAKAIVCHAFNSASGLDKVFSKTLPLGNETRKINFKIQASETEWKFYAALLDEDVAAFGSESLDLDNCSWEEIGVVPVKDLDARDFTGPILGIFAQASVKETEDTPVTFSHFSVEDDGFRM
;
A
#
# COMPACT_ATOMS: atom_id res chain seq x y z
N MET A 1 -12.19 -53.39 -19.36
CA MET A 1 -10.88 -53.08 -18.75
C MET A 1 -10.21 -52.09 -19.67
N HIS A 2 -10.38 -50.77 -19.44
CA HIS A 2 -9.53 -49.73 -20.03
C HIS A 2 -9.74 -48.44 -19.24
N VAL A 3 -8.77 -48.18 -18.37
CA VAL A 3 -8.50 -46.88 -17.75
C VAL A 3 -7.28 -46.33 -18.51
N PRO A 4 -7.45 -45.45 -19.52
CA PRO A 4 -6.36 -44.52 -19.80
C PRO A 4 -6.76 -43.09 -20.24
N GLU A 5 -8.04 -42.68 -20.25
CA GLU A 5 -8.40 -41.31 -20.72
C GLU A 5 -8.38 -40.24 -19.61
N ILE A 6 -8.63 -40.61 -18.35
CA ILE A 6 -8.65 -39.66 -17.23
C ILE A 6 -7.23 -39.22 -16.82
N ALA A 7 -6.21 -40.06 -17.07
CA ALA A 7 -4.83 -39.72 -16.77
C ALA A 7 -4.23 -38.69 -17.75
N ALA A 8 -4.66 -38.72 -19.03
CA ALA A 8 -4.22 -37.76 -20.04
C ALA A 8 -4.76 -36.34 -19.77
N PHE A 9 -6.02 -36.22 -19.32
CA PHE A 9 -6.62 -34.94 -18.97
C PHE A 9 -6.01 -34.31 -17.70
N ALA A 10 -5.60 -35.13 -16.73
CA ALA A 10 -4.89 -34.67 -15.53
C ALA A 10 -3.45 -34.23 -15.84
N LEU A 11 -2.76 -34.91 -16.77
CA LEU A 11 -1.43 -34.53 -17.25
C LEU A 11 -1.46 -33.24 -18.10
N LEU A 12 -2.55 -32.99 -18.84
CA LEU A 12 -2.73 -31.74 -19.61
C LEU A 12 -2.91 -30.52 -18.69
N ARG A 13 -3.66 -30.66 -17.58
CA ARG A 13 -3.76 -29.61 -16.54
C ARG A 13 -2.46 -29.42 -15.76
N ALA A 14 -1.68 -30.48 -15.54
CA ALA A 14 -0.34 -30.37 -14.97
C ALA A 14 0.66 -29.69 -15.92
N GLY A 15 0.49 -29.84 -17.24
CA GLY A 15 1.27 -29.12 -18.26
C GLY A 15 0.98 -27.61 -18.31
N LEU A 16 -0.29 -27.21 -18.15
CA LEU A 16 -0.68 -25.80 -18.05
C LEU A 16 -0.21 -25.14 -16.74
N ALA A 17 -0.18 -25.89 -15.63
CA ALA A 17 0.45 -25.43 -14.39
C ALA A 17 1.99 -25.38 -14.48
N ALA A 18 2.61 -26.23 -15.31
CA ALA A 18 4.06 -26.23 -15.54
C ALA A 18 4.52 -25.10 -16.48
N ALA A 19 3.69 -24.65 -17.43
CA ALA A 19 3.98 -23.49 -18.27
C ALA A 19 3.97 -22.16 -17.48
N GLN A 20 3.23 -22.09 -16.37
CA GLN A 20 3.32 -20.99 -15.40
C GLN A 20 4.63 -20.97 -14.60
N LEU A 21 5.47 -22.02 -14.69
CA LEU A 21 6.74 -22.15 -13.95
C LEU A 21 7.98 -21.93 -14.82
N THR A 22 7.84 -21.73 -16.14
CA THR A 22 8.98 -21.42 -17.03
C THR A 22 9.06 -19.92 -17.27
N TYR A 23 10.12 -19.30 -16.75
CA TYR A 23 10.49 -17.91 -17.04
C TYR A 23 10.57 -17.69 -18.57
N ALA A 24 9.97 -16.60 -19.06
CA ALA A 24 10.15 -16.09 -20.41
C ALA A 24 9.76 -17.07 -21.55
N SER A 25 8.54 -17.60 -21.51
CA SER A 25 7.96 -18.41 -22.60
C SER A 25 6.54 -17.96 -22.90
N ASN A 26 6.14 -18.02 -24.18
CA ASN A 26 4.76 -17.74 -24.57
C ASN A 26 3.78 -18.61 -23.77
N GLN A 27 2.90 -17.95 -23.01
CA GLN A 27 1.90 -18.60 -22.15
C GLN A 27 0.59 -18.93 -22.89
N VAL A 28 0.44 -18.46 -24.13
CA VAL A 28 -0.75 -18.66 -24.96
C VAL A 28 -0.41 -19.62 -26.09
N GLU A 29 -1.04 -20.79 -26.11
CA GLU A 29 -0.83 -21.78 -27.15
C GLU A 29 -1.20 -21.24 -28.55
N VAL A 30 -0.41 -21.62 -29.56
CA VAL A 30 -0.75 -21.34 -30.96
C VAL A 30 -1.83 -22.33 -31.39
N VAL A 31 -3.00 -21.79 -31.72
CA VAL A 31 -4.17 -22.51 -32.20
C VAL A 31 -4.58 -21.88 -33.53
N PRO A 32 -4.11 -22.39 -34.67
CA PRO A 32 -4.46 -21.83 -35.98
C PRO A 32 -5.91 -22.15 -36.35
N ASP A 33 -6.53 -21.27 -37.15
CA ASP A 33 -7.81 -21.52 -37.78
C ASP A 33 -7.75 -22.77 -38.67
N SER A 34 -8.84 -23.53 -38.68
CA SER A 34 -9.03 -24.63 -39.65
C SER A 34 -9.06 -24.09 -41.07
N GLU A 35 -8.79 -24.93 -42.08
CA GLU A 35 -8.80 -24.50 -43.49
C GLU A 35 -10.13 -23.85 -43.92
N VAL A 36 -11.26 -24.33 -43.39
CA VAL A 36 -12.60 -23.81 -43.70
C VAL A 36 -12.85 -22.44 -43.06
N VAL A 37 -12.35 -22.20 -41.85
CA VAL A 37 -12.41 -20.87 -41.21
C VAL A 37 -11.42 -19.93 -41.89
N ALA A 38 -10.19 -20.37 -42.14
CA ALA A 38 -9.13 -19.62 -42.78
C ALA A 38 -9.52 -19.10 -44.18
N ALA A 39 -10.36 -19.83 -44.92
CA ALA A 39 -10.87 -19.41 -46.23
C ALA A 39 -11.67 -18.09 -46.19
N ASN A 40 -12.16 -17.67 -45.02
CA ASN A 40 -12.85 -16.40 -44.82
C ASN A 40 -11.92 -15.19 -44.73
N PHE A 41 -10.60 -15.39 -44.70
CA PHE A 41 -9.61 -14.35 -44.43
C PHE A 41 -8.51 -14.28 -45.51
N PRO A 42 -8.87 -14.04 -46.80
CA PRO A 42 -7.89 -13.90 -47.87
C PRO A 42 -7.08 -12.61 -47.72
N GLU A 43 -5.87 -12.57 -48.31
CA GLU A 43 -5.04 -11.36 -48.33
C GLU A 43 -5.81 -10.14 -48.86
N VAL A 44 -5.54 -8.97 -48.29
CA VAL A 44 -6.16 -7.71 -48.72
C VAL A 44 -5.44 -7.20 -49.96
N GLU A 45 -6.17 -7.09 -51.06
CA GLU A 45 -5.64 -6.54 -52.31
C GLU A 45 -5.28 -5.04 -52.16
N HIS A 46 -4.29 -4.60 -52.93
CA HIS A 46 -3.89 -3.18 -53.04
C HIS A 46 -3.43 -2.51 -51.74
N VAL A 47 -2.92 -3.27 -50.77
CA VAL A 47 -2.29 -2.73 -49.55
C VAL A 47 -0.77 -2.93 -49.60
N ASP A 48 -0.03 -1.81 -49.61
CA ASP A 48 1.43 -1.79 -49.43
C ASP A 48 1.76 -1.73 -47.92
N LEU A 49 2.38 -2.80 -47.40
CA LEU A 49 2.80 -2.94 -46.00
C LEU A 49 4.31 -2.72 -45.88
N ARG A 50 4.69 -1.55 -45.36
CA ARG A 50 6.09 -1.13 -45.20
C ARG A 50 6.56 -1.20 -43.75
N SER A 51 6.35 -2.34 -43.10
CA SER A 51 6.92 -2.62 -41.77
C SER A 51 8.09 -3.62 -41.88
N PRO A 52 8.95 -3.76 -40.86
CA PRO A 52 10.13 -4.61 -40.95
C PRO A 52 9.83 -6.08 -41.32
N ALA A 53 8.71 -6.64 -40.85
CA ALA A 53 8.31 -8.02 -41.18
C ALA A 53 8.01 -8.24 -42.68
N PHE A 54 7.55 -7.20 -43.39
CA PHE A 54 7.22 -7.29 -44.82
C PHE A 54 8.35 -6.74 -45.70
N ALA A 55 9.12 -5.78 -45.20
CA ALA A 55 10.26 -5.21 -45.91
C ALA A 55 11.48 -6.17 -45.92
N ASN A 56 11.62 -7.02 -44.90
CA ASN A 56 12.65 -8.05 -44.82
C ASN A 56 12.07 -9.39 -44.37
N PRO A 57 11.34 -10.12 -45.24
CA PRO A 57 10.71 -11.39 -44.87
C PRO A 57 11.71 -12.46 -44.40
N ASP A 58 12.92 -12.47 -44.96
CA ASP A 58 14.00 -13.39 -44.55
C ASP A 58 14.51 -13.12 -43.12
N GLY A 59 14.22 -11.93 -42.57
CA GLY A 59 14.52 -11.56 -41.19
C GLY A 59 13.46 -11.98 -40.17
N VAL A 60 12.30 -12.49 -40.63
CA VAL A 60 11.25 -13.01 -39.74
C VAL A 60 11.70 -14.38 -39.21
N PRO A 61 11.83 -14.56 -37.88
CA PRO A 61 12.26 -15.84 -37.34
C PRO A 61 11.28 -16.97 -37.69
N ALA A 62 11.80 -18.13 -38.11
CA ALA A 62 10.96 -19.32 -38.36
C ALA A 62 10.19 -19.77 -37.11
N THR A 63 10.66 -19.39 -35.91
CA THR A 63 10.03 -19.60 -34.61
C THR A 63 8.76 -18.77 -34.38
N PHE A 64 8.52 -17.72 -35.19
CA PHE A 64 7.28 -16.94 -35.15
C PHE A 64 6.06 -17.79 -35.53
N ALA A 65 6.19 -18.68 -36.52
CA ALA A 65 5.12 -19.58 -36.95
C ALA A 65 4.60 -20.49 -35.82
N ASN A 66 5.46 -20.81 -34.84
CA ASN A 66 5.09 -21.60 -33.67
C ASN A 66 4.83 -20.74 -32.42
N GLY A 67 4.78 -19.41 -32.56
CA GLY A 67 4.53 -18.48 -31.46
C GLY A 67 5.57 -18.55 -30.33
N THR A 68 6.83 -18.81 -30.67
CA THR A 68 7.92 -18.88 -29.67
C THR A 68 8.82 -17.64 -29.68
N SER A 69 8.63 -16.75 -30.65
CA SER A 69 9.29 -15.46 -30.75
C SER A 69 8.42 -14.49 -31.57
N GLY A 70 8.53 -13.19 -31.31
CA GLY A 70 7.91 -12.18 -32.17
C GLY A 70 8.44 -12.19 -33.61
N PRO A 71 7.73 -11.55 -34.56
CA PRO A 71 8.09 -11.56 -35.97
C PRO A 71 9.35 -10.75 -36.29
N THR A 72 9.74 -9.80 -35.43
CA THR A 72 10.88 -8.90 -35.69
C THR A 72 11.58 -8.49 -34.40
N ASP A 73 12.92 -8.38 -34.45
CA ASP A 73 13.70 -7.82 -33.35
C ASP A 73 13.49 -6.30 -33.21
N GLN A 74 13.69 -5.79 -32.01
CA GLN A 74 13.50 -4.39 -31.64
C GLN A 74 14.47 -3.43 -32.34
N THR A 75 15.65 -3.88 -32.77
CA THR A 75 16.65 -3.03 -33.42
C THR A 75 16.27 -2.61 -34.85
N THR A 76 15.20 -3.17 -35.41
CA THR A 76 14.84 -3.08 -36.85
C THR A 76 13.95 -1.89 -37.22
N LEU A 77 13.86 -0.85 -36.39
CA LEU A 77 13.05 0.34 -36.70
C LEU A 77 13.69 1.18 -37.83
N ALA A 78 13.01 1.26 -38.98
CA ALA A 78 13.49 1.97 -40.16
C ALA A 78 13.56 3.50 -39.93
N ARG A 79 14.74 4.12 -40.08
CA ARG A 79 14.93 5.56 -39.83
C ARG A 79 14.73 6.40 -41.10
N ASN A 80 14.03 7.54 -40.99
CA ASN A 80 13.79 8.51 -42.07
C ASN A 80 14.05 9.95 -41.58
N GLU A 81 14.43 10.86 -42.49
CA GLU A 81 14.70 12.29 -42.32
C GLU A 81 13.51 13.13 -41.81
N TRP A 82 12.25 12.69 -41.97
CA TRP A 82 11.06 13.41 -41.46
C TRP A 82 10.60 12.97 -40.07
N MET A 83 11.30 12.00 -39.47
CA MET A 83 10.98 11.40 -38.19
C MET A 83 12.08 11.70 -37.17
N THR A 84 11.69 12.13 -35.98
CA THR A 84 12.65 12.23 -34.87
C THR A 84 12.55 10.97 -34.03
N TYR A 85 13.63 10.19 -34.00
CA TYR A 85 13.74 8.98 -33.20
C TYR A 85 14.30 9.31 -31.82
N HIS A 86 13.60 8.85 -30.78
CA HIS A 86 14.02 9.02 -29.40
C HIS A 86 14.31 7.66 -28.79
N SER A 87 15.41 7.59 -28.05
CA SER A 87 15.76 6.44 -27.21
C SER A 87 15.83 6.95 -25.79
N PRO A 88 14.73 6.89 -25.03
CA PRO A 88 14.70 7.40 -23.67
C PRO A 88 15.64 6.61 -22.75
N ASP A 89 15.98 7.22 -21.62
CA ASP A 89 16.83 6.61 -20.61
C ASP A 89 16.14 5.45 -19.90
N PHE A 90 14.80 5.47 -19.79
CA PHE A 90 14.02 4.37 -19.23
C PHE A 90 14.10 3.09 -20.09
N LYS A 91 13.95 1.95 -19.43
CA LYS A 91 14.15 0.60 -19.99
C LYS A 91 12.98 -0.32 -19.65
N SER A 92 12.90 -1.43 -20.37
CA SER A 92 12.05 -2.54 -19.97
C SER A 92 12.57 -3.26 -18.73
N GLU A 93 11.80 -4.20 -18.20
CA GLU A 93 12.17 -4.96 -16.99
C GLU A 93 13.45 -5.79 -17.18
N GLU A 94 13.75 -6.24 -18.40
CA GLU A 94 15.03 -6.89 -18.75
C GLU A 94 16.06 -5.92 -19.35
N GLY A 95 15.87 -4.61 -19.22
CA GLY A 95 16.85 -3.60 -19.61
C GLY A 95 16.88 -3.26 -21.10
N ARG A 96 15.89 -3.68 -21.90
CA ARG A 96 15.81 -3.32 -23.33
C ARG A 96 15.40 -1.85 -23.49
N SER A 97 15.89 -1.20 -24.54
CA SER A 97 15.47 0.17 -24.88
C SER A 97 13.98 0.22 -25.18
N ILE A 98 13.30 1.34 -24.98
CA ILE A 98 11.90 1.52 -25.41
C ILE A 98 11.81 2.76 -26.31
N PRO A 99 12.23 2.66 -27.58
CA PRO A 99 12.28 3.81 -28.47
C PRO A 99 10.89 4.25 -28.91
N PHE A 100 10.71 5.56 -29.09
CA PHE A 100 9.51 6.16 -29.65
C PHE A 100 9.85 7.13 -30.78
N VAL A 101 8.85 7.42 -31.62
CA VAL A 101 8.97 8.29 -32.79
C VAL A 101 8.10 9.52 -32.59
N TYR A 102 8.67 10.68 -32.92
CA TYR A 102 7.94 11.95 -32.99
C TYR A 102 7.90 12.47 -34.43
N LEU A 103 6.69 12.76 -34.90
CA LEU A 103 6.40 13.29 -36.24
C LEU A 103 5.80 14.69 -36.12
N SER A 104 6.51 15.70 -36.62
CA SER A 104 6.00 17.06 -36.78
C SER A 104 6.79 17.83 -37.84
N THR A 105 6.16 18.82 -38.48
CA THR A 105 6.88 19.82 -39.29
C THR A 105 7.65 20.84 -38.44
N SER A 106 7.37 20.92 -37.13
CA SER A 106 8.10 21.73 -36.15
C SER A 106 9.31 20.94 -35.64
N LYS A 107 10.54 21.48 -35.75
CA LYS A 107 11.74 20.82 -35.25
C LYS A 107 11.83 20.94 -33.72
N GLY A 108 11.92 19.80 -33.02
CA GLY A 108 12.27 19.68 -31.61
C GLY A 108 11.16 19.10 -30.73
N VAL A 109 11.41 17.94 -30.13
CA VAL A 109 10.74 17.53 -28.90
C VAL A 109 11.48 18.22 -27.75
N PRO A 110 10.81 18.90 -26.81
CA PRO A 110 11.40 19.28 -25.54
C PRO A 110 11.91 18.02 -24.88
N THR A 111 13.23 17.93 -24.72
CA THR A 111 13.90 16.86 -23.96
C THR A 111 13.58 16.93 -22.46
N ASP A 112 12.70 17.84 -22.05
CA ASP A 112 12.30 18.08 -20.68
C ASP A 112 10.97 17.37 -20.41
N THR A 113 11.09 16.18 -19.82
CA THR A 113 10.01 15.35 -19.30
C THR A 113 9.38 15.91 -18.02
N SER A 114 9.77 17.11 -17.57
CA SER A 114 9.06 17.76 -16.46
C SER A 114 7.60 17.98 -16.85
N GLN A 115 6.68 17.65 -15.93
CA GLN A 115 5.21 17.65 -16.09
C GLN A 115 4.60 18.98 -16.57
N ASN A 116 5.40 20.01 -16.83
CA ASN A 116 4.98 21.40 -17.00
C ASN A 116 5.06 21.94 -18.45
N THR A 117 5.65 21.24 -19.41
CA THR A 117 6.03 21.88 -20.69
C THR A 117 4.91 22.03 -21.73
N TYR A 118 3.90 21.15 -21.75
CA TYR A 118 2.84 21.21 -22.79
C TYR A 118 1.41 21.38 -22.27
N GLY A 119 1.15 21.05 -21.00
CA GLY A 119 -0.15 21.24 -20.38
C GLY A 119 -0.51 22.72 -20.13
N ASN A 120 0.51 23.56 -19.98
CA ASN A 120 0.42 25.00 -19.70
C ASN A 120 1.02 25.90 -20.81
N ALA A 121 1.53 25.30 -21.89
CA ALA A 121 1.89 26.08 -23.08
C ALA A 121 0.61 26.68 -23.70
N GLY A 122 0.71 27.84 -24.34
CA GLY A 122 -0.43 28.47 -25.02
C GLY A 122 -1.16 27.51 -25.98
N ALA A 123 -2.41 27.82 -26.33
CA ALA A 123 -3.30 26.95 -27.09
C ALA A 123 -2.56 26.20 -28.22
N PRO A 124 -2.59 24.85 -28.24
CA PRO A 124 -1.87 24.08 -29.25
C PRO A 124 -2.34 24.49 -30.66
N SER A 125 -1.40 24.66 -31.59
CA SER A 125 -1.71 25.00 -32.98
C SER A 125 -2.06 23.79 -33.84
N LYS A 126 -1.87 22.58 -33.33
CA LYS A 126 -2.07 21.29 -34.03
C LYS A 126 -2.70 20.25 -33.11
N VAL A 127 -3.42 19.31 -33.71
CA VAL A 127 -3.94 18.13 -33.00
C VAL A 127 -2.78 17.20 -32.65
N ARG A 128 -2.73 16.73 -31.41
CA ARG A 128 -1.69 15.81 -30.91
C ARG A 128 -2.25 14.39 -30.84
N ILE A 129 -1.57 13.45 -31.47
CA ILE A 129 -2.00 12.04 -31.60
C ILE A 129 -1.01 11.12 -30.87
N TRP A 130 -1.48 10.41 -29.84
CA TRP A 130 -0.72 9.36 -29.16
C TRP A 130 -1.04 8.00 -29.78
N MET A 131 -0.03 7.20 -30.10
CA MET A 131 -0.25 5.88 -30.69
C MET A 131 0.65 4.87 -30.00
N GLN A 132 0.09 3.76 -29.54
CA GLN A 132 0.87 2.68 -28.94
C GLN A 132 0.43 1.31 -29.46
N GLY A 133 1.38 0.38 -29.46
CA GLY A 133 1.19 -1.01 -29.86
C GLY A 133 2.21 -1.91 -29.18
N GLY A 134 2.02 -3.22 -29.32
CA GLY A 134 2.86 -4.20 -28.64
C GLY A 134 2.85 -4.04 -27.13
N VAL A 135 1.71 -3.60 -26.56
CA VAL A 135 1.46 -3.59 -25.11
C VAL A 135 1.49 -5.02 -24.62
N HIS A 136 0.76 -5.91 -25.28
CA HIS A 136 0.96 -7.35 -25.17
C HIS A 136 1.91 -7.83 -26.27
N GLY A 137 2.91 -8.61 -25.89
CA GLY A 137 3.96 -9.04 -26.81
C GLY A 137 3.60 -10.19 -27.75
N ASN A 138 2.53 -10.94 -27.44
CA ASN A 138 1.96 -11.97 -28.30
C ASN A 138 0.92 -11.43 -29.30
N GLU A 139 0.81 -10.11 -29.42
CA GLU A 139 -0.15 -9.39 -30.27
C GLU A 139 0.59 -8.51 -31.31
N PRO A 140 1.46 -9.10 -32.17
CA PRO A 140 2.39 -8.34 -33.00
C PRO A 140 1.74 -7.54 -34.14
N ALA A 141 0.48 -7.81 -34.53
CA ALA A 141 -0.09 -7.11 -35.69
C ALA A 141 -0.28 -5.61 -35.45
N GLY A 142 -0.64 -5.21 -34.22
CA GLY A 142 -0.74 -3.80 -33.83
C GLY A 142 0.61 -3.08 -33.90
N ASP A 143 1.66 -3.74 -33.39
CA ASP A 143 3.06 -3.31 -33.51
C ASP A 143 3.43 -3.06 -34.99
N GLN A 144 3.14 -4.01 -35.89
CA GLN A 144 3.52 -3.89 -37.29
C GLN A 144 2.64 -2.92 -38.06
N ALA A 145 1.37 -2.76 -37.69
CA ALA A 145 0.48 -1.77 -38.27
C ALA A 145 0.99 -0.34 -38.05
N LEU A 146 1.45 -0.04 -36.84
CA LEU A 146 2.08 1.25 -36.52
C LEU A 146 3.37 1.47 -37.32
N LEU A 147 4.20 0.42 -37.45
CA LEU A 147 5.41 0.49 -38.27
C LEU A 147 5.11 0.64 -39.77
N ALA A 148 4.06 0.00 -40.27
CA ALA A 148 3.61 0.15 -41.65
C ALA A 148 3.07 1.56 -41.91
N LEU A 149 2.42 2.18 -40.91
CA LEU A 149 2.01 3.59 -40.98
C LEU A 149 3.22 4.52 -41.07
N LEU A 150 4.29 4.28 -40.29
CA LEU A 150 5.54 5.02 -40.45
C LEU A 150 6.12 4.83 -41.86
N GLY A 151 6.13 3.59 -42.38
CA GLY A 151 6.54 3.31 -43.75
C GLY A 151 5.72 4.05 -44.81
N ARG A 152 4.44 4.35 -44.55
CA ARG A 152 3.63 5.21 -45.43
C ARG A 152 4.01 6.68 -45.35
N PHE A 153 4.28 7.19 -44.15
CA PHE A 153 4.81 8.55 -43.99
C PHE A 153 6.15 8.71 -44.74
N ASP A 154 6.97 7.67 -44.76
CA ASP A 154 8.21 7.61 -45.54
C ASP A 154 7.99 7.50 -47.06
N ALA A 155 7.03 6.70 -47.49
CA ALA A 155 6.78 6.47 -48.91
C ALA A 155 6.16 7.68 -49.64
N ASN A 156 5.40 8.53 -48.93
CA ASN A 156 4.59 9.58 -49.55
C ASN A 156 4.76 10.92 -48.83
N ALA A 157 5.85 11.63 -49.15
CA ALA A 157 6.19 12.93 -48.58
C ALA A 157 5.08 13.98 -48.73
N THR A 158 4.33 13.98 -49.83
CA THR A 158 3.24 14.95 -50.07
C THR A 158 2.08 14.72 -49.13
N TRP A 159 1.63 13.47 -48.99
CA TRP A 159 0.61 13.11 -48.01
C TRP A 159 1.09 13.37 -46.58
N ALA A 160 2.31 12.93 -46.25
CA ALA A 160 2.93 13.15 -44.94
C ALA A 160 2.93 14.64 -44.56
N ALA A 161 3.38 15.53 -45.45
CA ALA A 161 3.37 16.96 -45.22
C ALA A 161 1.95 17.50 -44.98
N SER A 162 0.96 17.04 -45.74
CA SER A 162 -0.44 17.49 -45.60
C SER A 162 -1.07 17.09 -44.25
N ILE A 163 -0.67 15.94 -43.70
CA ILE A 163 -1.08 15.48 -42.38
C ILE A 163 -0.36 16.29 -41.30
N LEU A 164 0.97 16.34 -41.36
CA LEU A 164 1.82 16.94 -40.34
C LEU A 164 1.76 18.48 -40.30
N GLU A 165 1.15 19.13 -41.29
CA GLU A 165 0.75 20.54 -41.23
C GLU A 165 -0.30 20.77 -40.12
N LYS A 166 -1.16 19.78 -39.88
CA LYS A 166 -2.32 19.90 -38.98
C LYS A 166 -2.19 19.10 -37.68
N VAL A 167 -1.36 18.06 -37.69
CA VAL A 167 -1.21 17.14 -36.56
C VAL A 167 0.26 16.94 -36.17
N GLU A 168 0.49 16.53 -34.94
CA GLU A 168 1.77 16.02 -34.42
C GLU A 168 1.51 14.65 -33.81
N ILE A 169 2.40 13.69 -34.05
CA ILE A 169 2.19 12.29 -33.65
C ILE A 169 3.35 11.84 -32.78
N MET A 170 3.02 11.29 -31.61
CA MET A 170 3.95 10.54 -30.78
C MET A 170 3.56 9.07 -30.83
N MET A 171 4.46 8.25 -31.34
CA MET A 171 4.22 6.83 -31.58
C MET A 171 5.21 5.98 -30.78
N LEU A 172 4.68 5.07 -29.99
CA LEU A 172 5.41 4.03 -29.28
C LEU A 172 5.02 2.66 -29.86
N PRO A 173 5.67 2.19 -30.95
CA PRO A 173 5.23 0.99 -31.65
C PRO A 173 5.32 -0.30 -30.82
N ARG A 174 6.20 -0.30 -29.82
CA ARG A 174 6.48 -1.48 -28.99
C ARG A 174 6.62 -1.08 -27.53
N TYR A 175 5.50 -1.12 -26.82
CA TYR A 175 5.42 -0.81 -25.40
C TYR A 175 6.14 -1.87 -24.54
N ASN A 176 5.96 -3.17 -24.84
CA ASN A 176 6.52 -4.30 -24.08
C ASN A 176 7.51 -5.11 -24.94
N PRO A 177 8.77 -4.65 -25.10
CA PRO A 177 9.73 -5.35 -25.95
C PRO A 177 10.14 -6.72 -25.42
N ASP A 178 10.11 -6.92 -24.10
CA ASP A 178 10.41 -8.21 -23.48
C ASP A 178 9.32 -9.23 -23.84
N GLY A 179 8.05 -8.82 -23.71
CA GLY A 179 6.91 -9.62 -24.13
C GLY A 179 7.01 -10.02 -25.60
N VAL A 180 7.38 -9.08 -26.49
CA VAL A 180 7.52 -9.38 -27.92
C VAL A 180 8.64 -10.39 -28.19
N ALA A 181 9.78 -10.27 -27.48
CA ALA A 181 10.89 -11.20 -27.63
C ALA A 181 10.47 -12.66 -27.33
N TYR A 182 9.65 -12.84 -26.30
CA TYR A 182 9.15 -14.15 -25.88
C TYR A 182 7.79 -14.53 -26.48
N PHE A 183 7.23 -13.67 -27.32
CA PHE A 183 5.87 -13.79 -27.86
C PHE A 183 4.82 -14.03 -26.77
N GLN A 184 4.86 -13.24 -25.69
CA GLN A 184 3.97 -13.39 -24.53
C GLN A 184 3.20 -12.11 -24.24
N ARG A 185 2.04 -12.26 -23.59
CA ARG A 185 1.18 -11.13 -23.19
C ARG A 185 1.82 -10.21 -22.16
N TYR A 186 2.41 -10.80 -21.13
CA TYR A 186 2.83 -10.11 -19.91
C TYR A 186 4.21 -9.46 -20.03
N PHE A 187 4.54 -8.56 -19.10
CA PHE A 187 5.93 -8.17 -18.85
C PHE A 187 6.78 -9.37 -18.41
N ALA A 188 8.11 -9.20 -18.33
CA ALA A 188 9.03 -10.26 -17.88
C ALA A 188 8.69 -10.77 -16.46
N THR A 189 8.16 -9.90 -15.60
CA THR A 189 7.69 -10.24 -14.24
C THR A 189 6.26 -10.79 -14.18
N SER A 190 5.65 -11.14 -15.32
CA SER A 190 4.29 -11.71 -15.42
C SER A 190 3.14 -10.78 -14.98
N PHE A 191 3.36 -9.47 -14.96
CA PHE A 191 2.28 -8.48 -14.82
C PHE A 191 1.70 -8.10 -16.19
N ASP A 192 0.39 -7.89 -16.26
CA ASP A 192 -0.28 -7.41 -17.46
C ASP A 192 -0.07 -5.90 -17.61
N PRO A 193 0.69 -5.45 -18.62
CA PRO A 193 0.96 -4.05 -18.85
C PRO A 193 -0.31 -3.22 -19.06
N ASN A 194 -1.35 -3.83 -19.64
CA ASN A 194 -2.62 -3.16 -19.91
C ASN A 194 -3.54 -3.14 -18.68
N ARG A 195 -3.08 -3.55 -17.47
CA ARG A 195 -3.86 -3.51 -16.22
C ARG A 195 -3.21 -2.67 -15.12
N ASP A 196 -2.19 -1.88 -15.46
CA ASP A 196 -1.33 -1.20 -14.49
C ASP A 196 -1.47 0.33 -14.44
N HIS A 197 -2.57 0.89 -14.98
CA HIS A 197 -2.63 2.34 -15.22
C HIS A 197 -3.26 3.19 -14.10
N THR A 198 -3.82 2.57 -13.06
CA THR A 198 -4.23 3.24 -11.80
C THR A 198 -3.33 2.83 -10.65
N LYS A 199 -3.11 1.52 -10.50
CA LYS A 199 -2.22 0.96 -9.48
C LYS A 199 -0.74 1.25 -9.72
N LEU A 200 -0.32 1.55 -10.95
CA LEU A 200 1.06 1.95 -11.32
C LEU A 200 2.16 1.14 -10.60
N ALA A 201 2.04 -0.18 -10.56
CA ALA A 201 2.97 -1.05 -9.85
C ALA A 201 4.31 -1.24 -10.60
N ARG A 202 4.36 -0.97 -11.91
CA ARG A 202 5.57 -1.21 -12.70
C ARG A 202 6.21 0.10 -13.12
N GLN A 203 7.53 0.20 -12.92
CA GLN A 203 8.30 1.40 -13.29
C GLN A 203 8.18 1.72 -14.79
N GLN A 204 8.24 0.70 -15.65
CA GLN A 204 8.05 0.86 -17.09
C GLN A 204 6.70 1.53 -17.43
N THR A 205 5.61 1.12 -16.77
CA THR A 205 4.29 1.76 -16.92
C THR A 205 4.33 3.21 -16.48
N ARG A 206 4.96 3.52 -15.33
CA ARG A 206 5.08 4.89 -14.81
C ARG A 206 5.81 5.80 -15.80
N ASP A 207 6.95 5.34 -16.33
CA ASP A 207 7.78 6.12 -17.27
C ASP A 207 7.04 6.41 -18.58
N ILE A 208 6.38 5.40 -19.15
CA ILE A 208 5.58 5.57 -20.37
C ILE A 208 4.35 6.46 -20.11
N LYS A 209 3.70 6.32 -18.95
CA LYS A 209 2.56 7.16 -18.57
C LYS A 209 2.98 8.63 -18.44
N GLN A 210 4.12 8.92 -17.81
CA GLN A 210 4.67 10.27 -17.72
C GLN A 210 4.96 10.85 -19.11
N LEU A 211 5.57 10.07 -20.02
CA LEU A 211 5.79 10.49 -21.40
C LEU A 211 4.45 10.86 -22.08
N MET A 212 3.45 9.99 -22.01
CA MET A 212 2.12 10.23 -22.58
C MET A 212 1.45 11.48 -22.00
N VAL A 213 1.44 11.64 -20.67
CA VAL A 213 0.86 12.81 -20.00
C VAL A 213 1.57 14.09 -20.42
N SER A 214 2.90 14.06 -20.50
CA SER A 214 3.71 15.21 -20.92
C SER A 214 3.38 15.64 -22.36
N PHE A 215 3.02 14.69 -23.24
CA PHE A 215 2.61 14.99 -24.61
C PHE A 215 1.20 15.61 -24.68
N ALA A 216 0.33 15.31 -23.70
CA ALA A 216 -1.04 15.81 -23.59
C ALA A 216 -1.85 15.60 -24.89
N PRO A 217 -2.13 14.34 -25.27
CA PRO A 217 -2.81 14.03 -26.52
C PRO A 217 -4.24 14.59 -26.57
N HIS A 218 -4.74 14.80 -27.79
CA HIS A 218 -6.14 15.08 -28.07
C HIS A 218 -6.84 13.84 -28.63
N VAL A 219 -6.09 13.04 -29.40
CA VAL A 219 -6.52 11.79 -30.00
C VAL A 219 -5.48 10.72 -29.67
N GLY A 220 -5.88 9.47 -29.56
CA GLY A 220 -4.95 8.37 -29.60
C GLY A 220 -5.56 7.00 -29.83
N VAL A 221 -4.68 6.01 -29.93
CA VAL A 221 -5.04 4.62 -30.21
C VAL A 221 -4.11 3.66 -29.47
N ASP A 222 -4.71 2.62 -28.92
CA ASP A 222 -4.03 1.43 -28.42
C ASP A 222 -4.34 0.25 -29.34
N CYS A 223 -3.28 -0.41 -29.82
CA CYS A 223 -3.36 -1.46 -30.85
C CYS A 223 -3.08 -2.83 -30.24
N HIS A 224 -4.09 -3.67 -30.26
CA HIS A 224 -4.17 -4.99 -29.67
C HIS A 224 -4.64 -6.05 -30.68
N GLU A 225 -4.63 -7.30 -30.25
CA GLU A 225 -5.29 -8.39 -30.97
C GLU A 225 -6.25 -9.18 -30.09
N TYR A 226 -7.39 -9.59 -30.64
CA TYR A 226 -8.36 -10.43 -29.94
C TYR A 226 -8.09 -11.92 -30.22
N SER A 227 -8.75 -12.82 -29.47
CA SER A 227 -8.62 -14.28 -29.58
C SER A 227 -9.64 -14.90 -30.54
N PRO A 228 -9.33 -15.04 -31.84
CA PRO A 228 -10.26 -15.51 -32.86
C PRO A 228 -10.79 -16.92 -32.73
N THR A 229 -10.02 -17.79 -32.10
CA THR A 229 -10.33 -19.22 -31.98
C THR A 229 -11.18 -19.52 -30.75
N THR A 230 -11.59 -18.50 -30.00
CA THR A 230 -12.55 -18.65 -28.89
C THR A 230 -13.88 -19.16 -29.45
N PRO A 231 -14.32 -20.37 -29.07
CA PRO A 231 -15.56 -20.90 -29.60
C PRO A 231 -16.77 -20.37 -28.82
N PHE A 232 -17.85 -20.10 -29.53
CA PHE A 232 -19.15 -19.69 -29.02
C PHE A 232 -20.22 -20.74 -29.35
N GLY A 233 -21.31 -20.72 -28.57
CA GLY A 233 -22.39 -21.70 -28.67
C GLY A 233 -22.19 -22.91 -27.77
N ALA A 234 -23.28 -23.63 -27.49
CA ALA A 234 -23.27 -24.80 -26.59
C ALA A 234 -22.46 -25.98 -27.13
N ASN A 235 -22.24 -26.05 -28.44
CA ASN A 235 -21.43 -27.06 -29.11
C ASN A 235 -20.15 -26.47 -29.70
N GLU A 236 -19.74 -25.27 -29.25
CA GLU A 236 -18.52 -24.60 -29.75
C GLU A 236 -18.54 -24.36 -31.28
N GLN A 237 -19.74 -24.20 -31.85
CA GLN A 237 -19.98 -24.20 -33.28
C GLN A 237 -19.68 -22.86 -33.98
N TRP A 238 -19.42 -21.78 -33.25
CA TRP A 238 -19.26 -20.44 -33.80
C TRP A 238 -17.93 -19.82 -33.40
N VAL A 239 -17.26 -19.13 -34.33
CA VAL A 239 -16.07 -18.31 -34.06
C VAL A 239 -16.26 -16.90 -34.64
N ASP A 240 -15.54 -15.91 -34.12
CA ASP A 240 -15.68 -14.53 -34.57
C ASP A 240 -15.40 -14.37 -36.07
N ALA A 241 -16.25 -13.59 -36.75
CA ALA A 241 -16.13 -13.30 -38.18
C ALA A 241 -15.30 -12.05 -38.49
N GLN A 242 -15.16 -11.13 -37.53
CA GLN A 242 -14.63 -9.79 -37.75
C GLN A 242 -13.13 -9.84 -38.08
N ASP A 243 -12.66 -8.99 -38.99
CA ASP A 243 -11.23 -8.83 -39.24
C ASP A 243 -10.57 -7.97 -38.15
N GLY A 244 -11.28 -6.93 -37.74
CA GLY A 244 -10.90 -6.05 -36.66
C GLY A 244 -12.11 -5.62 -35.85
N GLN A 245 -11.92 -5.49 -34.55
CA GLN A 245 -12.87 -4.89 -33.64
C GLN A 245 -12.29 -3.58 -33.13
N PHE A 246 -13.13 -2.59 -32.83
CA PHE A 246 -12.67 -1.34 -32.23
C PHE A 246 -13.76 -0.68 -31.38
N SER A 247 -13.35 0.02 -30.34
CA SER A 247 -14.26 0.78 -29.49
C SER A 247 -13.61 2.09 -29.03
N ALA A 248 -14.38 3.16 -28.99
CA ALA A 248 -13.98 4.37 -28.30
C ALA A 248 -14.13 4.20 -26.78
N MET A 249 -13.35 4.95 -25.99
CA MET A 249 -13.38 4.84 -24.54
C MET A 249 -14.68 5.38 -23.92
N LYS A 250 -15.24 4.63 -22.97
CA LYS A 250 -16.63 4.79 -22.52
C LYS A 250 -16.81 5.38 -21.12
N ASN A 251 -15.75 5.40 -20.30
CA ASN A 251 -15.82 5.85 -18.90
C ASN A 251 -16.63 7.16 -18.78
N ALA A 252 -17.60 7.17 -17.89
CA ALA A 252 -18.57 8.26 -17.82
C ALA A 252 -17.98 9.60 -17.34
N ASN A 253 -16.80 9.59 -16.70
CA ASN A 253 -16.05 10.79 -16.35
C ASN A 253 -15.32 11.44 -17.55
N ILE A 254 -15.38 10.85 -18.75
CA ILE A 254 -14.98 11.50 -20.00
C ILE A 254 -16.12 12.42 -20.47
N HIS A 255 -15.77 13.68 -20.79
CA HIS A 255 -16.74 14.70 -21.17
C HIS A 255 -17.62 14.23 -22.36
N PRO A 256 -18.95 14.45 -22.32
CA PRO A 256 -19.88 13.95 -23.34
C PRO A 256 -19.54 14.40 -24.78
N ASP A 257 -19.07 15.63 -24.99
CA ASP A 257 -18.67 16.12 -26.32
C ASP A 257 -17.55 15.26 -26.94
N ILE A 258 -16.59 14.79 -26.12
CA ILE A 258 -15.49 13.92 -26.57
C ILE A 258 -16.04 12.53 -26.91
N ARG A 259 -16.85 11.94 -26.03
CA ARG A 259 -17.49 10.63 -26.29
C ARG A 259 -18.35 10.68 -27.56
N ASN A 260 -19.14 11.74 -27.74
CA ASN A 260 -19.97 11.93 -28.93
C ASN A 260 -19.15 12.05 -30.21
N MET A 261 -18.06 12.82 -30.22
CA MET A 261 -17.19 12.92 -31.40
C MET A 261 -16.51 11.57 -31.71
N SER A 262 -16.13 10.83 -30.68
CA SER A 262 -15.52 9.51 -30.83
C SER A 262 -16.47 8.54 -31.55
N GLU A 263 -17.72 8.44 -31.10
CA GLU A 263 -18.73 7.56 -31.71
C GLU A 263 -19.25 8.07 -33.06
N ALA A 264 -19.66 9.34 -33.14
CA ALA A 264 -20.39 9.85 -34.29
C ALA A 264 -19.48 10.14 -35.50
N VAL A 265 -18.18 10.38 -35.27
CA VAL A 265 -17.24 10.78 -36.33
C VAL A 265 -16.18 9.71 -36.53
N PHE A 266 -15.37 9.43 -35.51
CA PHE A 266 -14.20 8.56 -35.67
C PHE A 266 -14.61 7.11 -35.89
N ALA A 267 -15.48 6.53 -35.05
CA ALA A 267 -15.93 5.15 -35.19
C ALA A 267 -16.59 4.88 -36.56
N ASN A 268 -17.47 5.77 -37.01
CA ASN A 268 -18.10 5.69 -38.33
C ASN A 268 -17.09 5.76 -39.50
N ASN A 269 -16.05 6.59 -39.38
CA ASN A 269 -15.02 6.68 -40.40
C ASN A 269 -14.15 5.42 -40.47
N ILE A 270 -13.81 4.82 -39.32
CA ILE A 270 -13.08 3.56 -39.23
C ILE A 270 -13.89 2.44 -39.89
N ALA A 271 -15.15 2.27 -39.49
CA ALA A 271 -16.09 1.33 -40.09
C ALA A 271 -16.14 1.45 -41.63
N ALA A 272 -16.37 2.67 -42.13
CA ALA A 272 -16.44 2.92 -43.56
C ALA A 272 -15.10 2.64 -44.28
N ALA A 273 -13.96 2.83 -43.62
CA ALA A 273 -12.64 2.50 -44.19
C ALA A 273 -12.39 1.00 -44.27
N MET A 274 -12.82 0.25 -43.25
CA MET A 274 -12.75 -1.21 -43.24
C MET A 274 -13.63 -1.81 -44.35
N GLU A 275 -14.88 -1.36 -44.47
CA GLU A 275 -15.81 -1.79 -45.52
C GLU A 275 -15.27 -1.53 -46.93
N ARG A 276 -14.66 -0.36 -47.17
CA ARG A 276 -14.01 -0.02 -48.46
C ARG A 276 -12.89 -0.98 -48.84
N ARG A 277 -12.26 -1.65 -47.88
CA ARG A 277 -11.20 -2.65 -48.10
C ARG A 277 -11.70 -4.10 -48.01
N GLY A 278 -13.01 -4.32 -47.93
CA GLY A 278 -13.59 -5.65 -47.79
C GLY A 278 -13.23 -6.33 -46.46
N LEU A 279 -13.05 -5.53 -45.40
CA LEU A 279 -12.79 -5.99 -44.05
C LEU A 279 -14.07 -5.93 -43.22
N ARG A 280 -14.41 -7.03 -42.54
CA ARG A 280 -15.51 -7.13 -41.58
C ARG A 280 -15.09 -6.46 -40.27
N TRP A 281 -16.01 -5.76 -39.63
CA TRP A 281 -15.73 -5.01 -38.41
C TRP A 281 -16.87 -5.16 -37.38
N GLY A 282 -16.57 -4.82 -36.13
CA GLY A 282 -17.55 -4.72 -35.05
C GLY A 282 -17.00 -3.94 -33.85
N PRO A 283 -17.83 -3.59 -32.85
CA PRO A 283 -17.31 -3.15 -31.56
C PRO A 283 -16.46 -4.24 -30.91
N TYR A 284 -15.50 -3.86 -30.06
CA TYR A 284 -14.75 -4.85 -29.27
C TYR A 284 -15.67 -5.54 -28.27
N ILE A 285 -15.63 -6.88 -28.25
CA ILE A 285 -16.47 -7.69 -27.38
C ILE A 285 -15.66 -8.70 -26.56
N VAL A 286 -16.20 -9.03 -25.40
CA VAL A 286 -15.85 -10.23 -24.64
C VAL A 286 -17.13 -11.00 -24.31
N GLY A 287 -17.05 -12.32 -24.15
CA GLY A 287 -18.23 -13.12 -23.82
C GLY A 287 -17.87 -14.53 -23.38
N PRO A 288 -18.75 -15.21 -22.61
CA PRO A 288 -18.53 -16.58 -22.19
C PRO A 288 -18.75 -17.56 -23.35
N SER A 289 -17.98 -18.65 -23.38
CA SER A 289 -18.14 -19.78 -24.28
C SER A 289 -19.10 -20.85 -23.73
N GLY A 290 -19.50 -21.81 -24.57
CA GLY A 290 -20.21 -23.03 -24.12
C GLY A 290 -21.71 -22.87 -23.84
N THR A 291 -22.35 -21.80 -24.33
CA THR A 291 -23.79 -21.56 -24.18
C THR A 291 -24.40 -21.02 -25.47
N ASP A 292 -25.63 -21.44 -25.80
CA ASP A 292 -26.41 -20.85 -26.92
C ASP A 292 -27.12 -19.55 -26.52
N ASN A 293 -27.21 -19.25 -25.21
CA ASN A 293 -27.63 -17.94 -24.72
C ASN A 293 -26.42 -17.01 -24.70
N LEU A 294 -26.06 -16.48 -25.87
CA LEU A 294 -24.89 -15.63 -26.04
C LEU A 294 -25.10 -14.26 -25.39
N VAL A 295 -24.18 -13.92 -24.49
CA VAL A 295 -24.05 -12.59 -23.89
C VAL A 295 -22.71 -12.02 -24.30
N LEU A 296 -22.71 -10.94 -25.07
CA LEU A 296 -21.50 -10.24 -25.50
C LEU A 296 -21.43 -8.89 -24.77
N GLU A 297 -20.28 -8.56 -24.21
CA GLU A 297 -20.03 -7.33 -23.48
C GLU A 297 -19.10 -6.42 -24.29
N GLU A 298 -19.57 -5.20 -24.58
CA GLU A 298 -18.73 -4.15 -25.15
C GLU A 298 -17.74 -3.63 -24.11
N THR A 299 -16.58 -3.13 -24.55
CA THR A 299 -15.54 -2.56 -23.69
C THR A 299 -16.06 -1.79 -22.45
N THR A 300 -15.40 -2.01 -21.32
CA THR A 300 -15.74 -1.42 -20.01
C THR A 300 -15.13 -0.01 -19.85
N GLY A 301 -15.66 0.80 -18.92
CA GLY A 301 -15.03 2.07 -18.53
C GLY A 301 -13.91 1.96 -17.49
N ASP A 302 -13.36 0.76 -17.27
CA ASP A 302 -12.35 0.48 -16.26
C ASP A 302 -11.08 1.33 -16.44
N ALA A 303 -10.80 2.19 -15.46
CA ALA A 303 -9.70 3.14 -15.48
C ALA A 303 -8.32 2.50 -15.36
N LYS A 304 -8.22 1.26 -14.85
CA LYS A 304 -6.95 0.50 -14.76
C LYS A 304 -6.38 0.09 -16.12
N ILE A 305 -7.19 0.13 -17.18
CA ILE A 305 -6.83 -0.24 -18.56
C ILE A 305 -6.18 0.95 -19.27
N GLY A 306 -5.16 0.73 -20.09
CA GLY A 306 -4.30 1.77 -20.68
C GLY A 306 -5.04 2.82 -21.50
N ASP A 307 -5.86 2.40 -22.45
CA ASP A 307 -6.69 3.23 -23.31
C ASP A 307 -7.70 4.08 -22.51
N SER A 308 -8.45 3.47 -21.59
CA SER A 308 -9.35 4.19 -20.66
C SER A 308 -8.59 5.19 -19.79
N ALA A 309 -7.42 4.81 -19.28
CA ALA A 309 -6.58 5.69 -18.48
C ALA A 309 -6.03 6.88 -19.27
N VAL A 310 -5.77 6.74 -20.58
CA VAL A 310 -5.40 7.90 -21.41
C VAL A 310 -6.62 8.78 -21.66
N ALA A 311 -7.78 8.19 -21.93
CA ALA A 311 -9.02 8.91 -22.21
C ALA A 311 -9.47 9.81 -21.06
N LEU A 312 -9.22 9.40 -19.81
CA LEU A 312 -9.49 10.19 -18.60
C LEU A 312 -8.73 11.52 -18.53
N THR A 313 -7.68 11.71 -19.34
CA THR A 313 -7.04 13.02 -19.56
C THR A 313 -7.86 13.95 -20.47
N GLN A 314 -9.13 13.60 -20.68
CA GLN A 314 -10.09 14.24 -21.59
C GLN A 314 -9.52 14.22 -23.02
N ALA A 315 -9.35 13.02 -23.56
CA ALA A 315 -8.87 12.77 -24.91
C ALA A 315 -9.75 11.75 -25.64
N ILE A 316 -9.82 11.85 -26.97
CA ILE A 316 -10.43 10.83 -27.83
C ILE A 316 -9.47 9.64 -27.85
N MET A 317 -9.87 8.47 -27.37
CA MET A 317 -9.04 7.27 -27.38
C MET A 317 -9.81 6.09 -27.95
N PHE A 318 -9.11 5.27 -28.73
CA PHE A 318 -9.63 4.04 -29.30
C PHE A 318 -8.81 2.83 -28.87
N LEU A 319 -9.51 1.78 -28.50
CA LEU A 319 -9.01 0.42 -28.51
C LEU A 319 -9.24 -0.12 -29.93
N THR A 320 -8.20 -0.67 -30.54
CA THR A 320 -8.28 -1.38 -31.82
C THR A 320 -7.74 -2.79 -31.65
N GLU A 321 -8.45 -3.77 -32.17
CA GLU A 321 -8.25 -5.19 -31.87
C GLU A 321 -8.30 -5.94 -33.20
N THR A 322 -7.15 -6.33 -33.75
CA THR A 322 -7.15 -7.18 -34.95
C THR A 322 -7.27 -8.65 -34.56
N ARG A 323 -7.83 -9.49 -35.44
CA ARG A 323 -7.81 -10.95 -35.26
C ARG A 323 -6.36 -11.42 -35.06
N GLY A 324 -5.99 -12.11 -33.98
CA GLY A 324 -4.64 -12.71 -33.97
C GLY A 324 -4.05 -13.42 -32.77
N ILE A 325 -4.59 -13.29 -31.55
CA ILE A 325 -4.07 -14.08 -30.42
C ILE A 325 -4.19 -15.58 -30.76
N GLY A 326 -3.09 -16.31 -30.60
CA GLY A 326 -3.02 -17.75 -30.91
C GLY A 326 -2.82 -18.09 -32.40
N LEU A 327 -2.85 -17.12 -33.32
CA LEU A 327 -2.69 -17.41 -34.76
C LEU A 327 -1.26 -17.41 -35.28
N ALA A 328 -0.30 -16.88 -34.51
CA ALA A 328 1.09 -16.75 -34.94
C ALA A 328 1.22 -16.04 -36.31
N ASP A 329 1.72 -16.70 -37.36
CA ASP A 329 1.90 -16.16 -38.71
C ASP A 329 0.71 -16.41 -39.66
N GLN A 330 -0.37 -17.05 -39.20
CA GLN A 330 -1.55 -17.26 -40.00
C GLN A 330 -2.28 -15.92 -40.29
N HIS A 331 -2.70 -15.75 -41.55
CA HIS A 331 -3.36 -14.53 -42.06
C HIS A 331 -2.56 -13.23 -41.85
N TRP A 332 -1.23 -13.33 -41.73
CA TRP A 332 -0.36 -12.24 -41.29
C TRP A 332 -0.53 -10.92 -42.08
N GLN A 333 -0.55 -10.99 -43.42
CA GLN A 333 -0.77 -9.81 -44.27
C GLN A 333 -2.11 -9.13 -43.96
N ARG A 334 -3.18 -9.92 -43.85
CA ARG A 334 -4.53 -9.38 -43.65
C ARG A 334 -4.66 -8.72 -42.29
N ARG A 335 -4.11 -9.34 -41.24
CA ARG A 335 -4.13 -8.81 -39.87
C ARG A 335 -3.45 -7.44 -39.78
N VAL A 336 -2.24 -7.34 -40.32
CA VAL A 336 -1.49 -6.07 -40.32
C VAL A 336 -2.16 -5.03 -41.23
N ALA A 337 -2.73 -5.44 -42.37
CA ALA A 337 -3.50 -4.55 -43.24
C ALA A 337 -4.76 -4.00 -42.55
N THR A 338 -5.45 -4.82 -41.75
CA THR A 338 -6.60 -4.41 -40.95
C THR A 338 -6.20 -3.36 -39.91
N GLY A 339 -5.15 -3.64 -39.13
CA GLY A 339 -4.62 -2.69 -38.15
C GLY A 339 -4.22 -1.37 -38.78
N LEU A 340 -3.45 -1.42 -39.89
CA LEU A 340 -3.03 -0.25 -40.66
C LEU A 340 -4.24 0.58 -41.10
N THR A 341 -5.31 -0.07 -41.56
CA THR A 341 -6.54 0.61 -42.02
C THR A 341 -7.18 1.42 -40.90
N MET A 342 -7.27 0.86 -39.69
CA MET A 342 -7.85 1.56 -38.54
C MET A 342 -7.00 2.75 -38.12
N VAL A 343 -5.69 2.55 -37.91
CA VAL A 343 -4.79 3.62 -37.44
C VAL A 343 -4.58 4.73 -38.46
N GLU A 344 -4.49 4.39 -39.76
CA GLU A 344 -4.43 5.37 -40.87
C GLU A 344 -5.70 6.23 -40.90
N THR A 345 -6.86 5.61 -40.67
CA THR A 345 -8.15 6.32 -40.67
C THR A 345 -8.31 7.25 -39.47
N ILE A 346 -7.82 6.87 -38.29
CA ILE A 346 -7.80 7.74 -37.10
C ILE A 346 -6.95 8.98 -37.38
N VAL A 347 -5.74 8.81 -37.91
CA VAL A 347 -4.83 9.91 -38.25
C VAL A 347 -5.43 10.81 -39.32
N GLN A 348 -5.98 10.23 -40.40
CA GLN A 348 -6.60 10.98 -41.48
C GLN A 348 -7.82 11.77 -40.99
N THR A 349 -8.68 11.15 -40.17
CA THR A 349 -9.86 11.81 -39.60
C THR A 349 -9.47 12.99 -38.71
N ALA A 350 -8.46 12.80 -37.86
CA ALA A 350 -7.93 13.85 -36.99
C ALA A 350 -7.35 15.02 -37.80
N ALA A 351 -6.63 14.75 -38.89
CA ALA A 351 -6.07 15.78 -39.76
C ALA A 351 -7.16 16.50 -40.58
N ASP A 352 -8.12 15.77 -41.15
CA ASP A 352 -9.20 16.35 -41.95
C ASP A 352 -10.10 17.28 -41.12
N ARG A 353 -10.26 16.96 -39.83
CA ARG A 353 -11.10 17.70 -38.87
C ARG A 353 -10.30 18.39 -37.77
N ALA A 354 -9.06 18.79 -38.03
CA ALA A 354 -8.13 19.25 -37.00
C ALA A 354 -8.69 20.39 -36.12
N GLU A 355 -9.33 21.40 -36.72
CA GLU A 355 -9.93 22.52 -35.98
C GLU A 355 -11.13 22.06 -35.11
N GLU A 356 -11.95 21.15 -35.61
CA GLU A 356 -13.10 20.59 -34.90
C GLU A 356 -12.66 19.71 -33.72
N VAL A 357 -11.63 18.88 -33.92
CA VAL A 357 -11.05 18.04 -32.86
C VAL A 357 -10.45 18.90 -31.76
N LEU A 358 -9.61 19.86 -32.14
CA LEU A 358 -8.95 20.77 -31.21
C LEU A 358 -9.98 21.55 -30.38
N SER A 359 -10.95 22.18 -31.05
CA SER A 359 -11.99 22.95 -30.37
C SER A 359 -12.90 22.08 -29.51
N THR A 360 -13.29 20.88 -29.97
CA THR A 360 -14.11 19.94 -29.16
C THR A 360 -13.38 19.54 -27.89
N VAL A 361 -12.13 19.09 -27.98
CA VAL A 361 -11.34 18.60 -26.84
C VAL A 361 -11.01 19.73 -25.87
N GLU A 362 -10.54 20.88 -26.36
CA GLU A 362 -10.16 22.00 -25.48
C GLU A 362 -11.38 22.67 -24.83
N ASN A 363 -12.51 22.80 -25.55
CA ASN A 363 -13.75 23.28 -24.94
C ASN A 363 -14.29 22.27 -23.92
N ALA A 364 -14.21 20.97 -24.19
CA ALA A 364 -14.60 19.93 -23.25
C ALA A 364 -13.74 19.97 -21.98
N ARG A 365 -12.41 20.15 -22.11
CA ARG A 365 -11.50 20.35 -20.96
C ARG A 365 -11.88 21.59 -20.15
N ALA A 366 -12.13 22.73 -20.81
CA ALA A 366 -12.55 23.95 -20.13
C ALA A 366 -13.89 23.80 -19.40
N LYS A 367 -14.89 23.17 -20.04
CA LYS A 367 -16.19 22.86 -19.43
C LYS A 367 -16.04 21.88 -18.27
N PHE A 368 -15.22 20.83 -18.42
CA PHE A 368 -14.96 19.84 -17.38
C PHE A 368 -14.27 20.47 -16.17
N ILE A 369 -13.33 21.38 -16.36
CA ILE A 369 -12.70 22.15 -15.28
C ILE A 369 -13.73 23.03 -14.54
N ALA A 370 -14.62 23.69 -15.28
CA ALA A 370 -15.61 24.60 -14.72
C ALA A 370 -16.87 23.91 -14.15
N SER A 371 -17.08 22.62 -14.46
CA SER A 371 -18.29 21.89 -14.08
C SER A 371 -18.40 21.66 -12.58
N THR A 372 -19.63 21.77 -12.09
CA THR A 372 -20.05 21.42 -10.73
C THR A 372 -20.94 20.20 -10.70
N ASP A 373 -21.06 19.48 -11.81
CA ASP A 373 -21.86 18.27 -11.90
C ASP A 373 -21.25 17.17 -11.01
N ASP A 374 -22.10 16.23 -10.59
CA ASP A 374 -21.68 15.09 -9.79
C ASP A 374 -20.60 14.27 -10.53
N ILE A 375 -19.64 13.75 -9.75
CA ILE A 375 -18.67 12.77 -10.23
C ILE A 375 -19.32 11.38 -10.28
N ILE A 376 -18.77 10.51 -11.11
CA ILE A 376 -19.27 9.14 -11.27
C ILE A 376 -18.25 8.18 -10.65
N VAL A 377 -18.69 7.46 -9.62
CA VAL A 377 -17.86 6.53 -8.84
C VAL A 377 -17.92 5.12 -9.43
N THR A 378 -19.12 4.66 -9.79
CA THR A 378 -19.33 3.36 -10.45
C THR A 378 -20.34 3.47 -11.59
N GLU A 379 -20.20 2.59 -12.58
CA GLU A 379 -21.04 2.55 -13.78
C GLU A 379 -21.34 1.12 -14.23
N SER A 380 -22.30 0.96 -15.14
CA SER A 380 -22.67 -0.33 -15.74
C SER A 380 -23.17 -0.22 -17.19
N ALA A 381 -23.08 -1.34 -17.91
CA ALA A 381 -23.62 -1.50 -19.25
C ALA A 381 -25.15 -1.76 -19.24
N ARG A 382 -25.82 -1.51 -20.38
CA ARG A 382 -27.25 -1.78 -20.57
C ARG A 382 -27.46 -3.00 -21.47
N PRO A 383 -28.25 -4.00 -21.07
CA PRO A 383 -28.55 -5.11 -21.97
C PRO A 383 -29.42 -4.64 -23.15
N THR A 384 -29.01 -5.00 -24.35
CA THR A 384 -29.73 -4.79 -25.62
C THR A 384 -29.73 -6.08 -26.42
N ASN A 385 -30.65 -6.25 -27.37
CA ASN A 385 -30.64 -7.41 -28.26
C ASN A 385 -30.17 -6.97 -29.64
N ILE A 386 -29.11 -7.59 -30.13
CA ILE A 386 -28.58 -7.36 -31.48
C ILE A 386 -28.38 -8.70 -32.20
N THR A 387 -28.05 -8.61 -33.47
CA THR A 387 -27.57 -9.76 -34.25
C THR A 387 -26.06 -9.62 -34.43
N TRP A 388 -25.31 -10.67 -34.14
CA TRP A 388 -23.86 -10.74 -34.32
C TRP A 388 -23.49 -11.77 -35.37
N GLN A 389 -22.56 -11.41 -36.25
CA GLN A 389 -22.10 -12.31 -37.30
C GLN A 389 -20.93 -13.15 -36.80
N PHE A 390 -21.07 -14.47 -36.92
CA PHE A 390 -20.04 -15.47 -36.65
C PHE A 390 -19.71 -16.26 -37.91
N ILE A 391 -18.66 -17.06 -37.85
CA ILE A 391 -18.34 -18.13 -38.80
C ILE A 391 -18.72 -19.47 -38.14
N GLU A 392 -19.39 -20.36 -38.86
CA GLU A 392 -19.55 -21.75 -38.43
C GLU A 392 -18.18 -22.45 -38.53
N ALA A 393 -17.63 -22.88 -37.38
CA ALA A 393 -16.34 -23.54 -37.26
C ALA A 393 -16.13 -24.77 -38.17
N MET A 394 -17.20 -25.53 -38.46
CA MET A 394 -17.16 -26.78 -39.24
C MET A 394 -17.36 -26.58 -40.75
N THR A 395 -18.13 -25.57 -41.17
CA THR A 395 -18.44 -25.35 -42.59
C THR A 395 -17.72 -24.14 -43.18
N GLY A 396 -17.31 -23.18 -42.34
CA GLY A 396 -16.78 -21.90 -42.77
C GLY A 396 -17.86 -20.91 -43.23
N ASP A 397 -19.15 -21.22 -43.07
CA ASP A 397 -20.25 -20.34 -43.49
C ASP A 397 -20.43 -19.17 -42.53
N LEU A 398 -20.78 -17.99 -43.05
CA LEU A 398 -21.19 -16.85 -42.22
C LEU A 398 -22.61 -17.05 -41.71
N VAL A 399 -22.80 -16.84 -40.41
CA VAL A 399 -24.08 -17.00 -39.72
C VAL A 399 -24.37 -15.80 -38.82
N ASP A 400 -25.62 -15.34 -38.86
CA ASP A 400 -26.09 -14.20 -38.08
C ASP A 400 -26.88 -14.70 -36.86
N ILE A 401 -26.33 -14.51 -35.65
CA ILE A 401 -26.86 -15.08 -34.41
C ILE A 401 -27.40 -13.97 -33.50
N PRO A 402 -28.63 -14.09 -32.98
CA PRO A 402 -29.13 -13.17 -31.96
C PRO A 402 -28.31 -13.28 -30.67
N VAL A 403 -27.89 -12.14 -30.12
CA VAL A 403 -27.12 -12.07 -28.87
C VAL A 403 -27.72 -11.01 -27.94
N GLN A 404 -27.59 -11.25 -26.63
CA GLN A 404 -27.75 -10.19 -25.64
C GLN A 404 -26.44 -9.41 -25.57
N PHE A 405 -26.46 -8.14 -25.94
CA PHE A 405 -25.31 -7.25 -25.97
C PHE A 405 -25.35 -6.28 -24.80
N LEU A 406 -24.36 -6.34 -23.90
CA LEU A 406 -24.17 -5.38 -22.82
C LEU A 406 -23.53 -4.11 -23.42
N ASN A 407 -24.39 -3.16 -23.75
CA ASN A 407 -24.06 -1.94 -24.47
C ASN A 407 -23.54 -0.85 -23.53
N THR A 408 -22.36 -0.31 -23.82
CA THR A 408 -21.73 0.79 -23.05
C THR A 408 -21.87 2.15 -23.73
N THR A 409 -22.70 2.24 -24.77
CA THR A 409 -22.95 3.43 -25.58
C THR A 409 -24.44 3.84 -25.48
N PRO A 410 -24.87 4.54 -24.41
CA PRO A 410 -24.07 5.03 -23.27
C PRO A 410 -24.15 4.13 -22.02
N VAL A 411 -23.07 4.13 -21.23
CA VAL A 411 -23.02 3.59 -19.86
C VAL A 411 -24.07 4.23 -18.93
N VAL A 412 -24.41 3.54 -17.84
CA VAL A 412 -25.29 3.99 -16.77
C VAL A 412 -24.44 4.28 -15.54
N ALA A 413 -24.50 5.50 -15.00
CA ALA A 413 -23.93 5.78 -13.69
C ALA A 413 -24.74 5.07 -12.60
N ASN A 414 -24.07 4.30 -11.75
CA ASN A 414 -24.67 3.52 -10.67
C ASN A 414 -24.55 4.25 -9.32
N LEU A 415 -23.38 4.85 -9.08
CA LEU A 415 -23.10 5.66 -7.91
C LEU A 415 -22.48 6.97 -8.35
N THR A 416 -23.07 8.08 -7.92
CA THR A 416 -22.56 9.44 -8.14
C THR A 416 -22.36 10.15 -6.82
N ARG A 417 -21.47 11.14 -6.80
CA ARG A 417 -21.21 11.99 -5.63
C ARG A 417 -21.08 13.44 -6.05
N ALA A 418 -21.42 14.36 -5.15
CA ALA A 418 -21.16 15.77 -5.39
C ALA A 418 -19.66 15.98 -5.64
N ARG A 419 -19.30 16.76 -6.66
CA ARG A 419 -17.89 17.01 -6.97
C ARG A 419 -17.25 17.87 -5.88
N PRO A 420 -16.26 17.36 -5.13
CA PRO A 420 -15.61 18.16 -4.10
C PRO A 420 -14.80 19.30 -4.71
N GLU A 421 -14.50 20.34 -3.96
CA GLU A 421 -13.55 21.38 -4.40
C GLU A 421 -12.15 20.77 -4.60
N ALA A 422 -11.73 19.96 -3.63
CA ALA A 422 -10.48 19.23 -3.64
C ALA A 422 -10.57 17.99 -2.76
N TYR A 423 -9.67 17.04 -2.99
CA TYR A 423 -9.31 16.04 -1.99
C TYR A 423 -8.15 16.57 -1.17
N VAL A 424 -8.20 16.42 0.15
CA VAL A 424 -7.12 16.82 1.05
C VAL A 424 -6.72 15.65 1.93
N PHE A 425 -5.42 15.34 1.98
CA PHE A 425 -4.93 14.21 2.78
C PHE A 425 -3.53 14.42 3.35
N SER A 426 -3.24 13.67 4.41
CA SER A 426 -1.99 13.75 5.17
C SER A 426 -0.76 13.38 4.33
N ARG A 427 0.40 13.95 4.70
CA ARG A 427 1.72 13.59 4.18
C ARG A 427 2.05 12.10 4.25
N ALA A 428 1.36 11.36 5.13
CA ALA A 428 1.47 9.91 5.23
C ALA A 428 1.12 9.17 3.92
N TRP A 429 0.42 9.83 2.99
CA TRP A 429 -0.02 9.30 1.71
C TRP A 429 0.80 9.86 0.53
N ALA A 430 2.09 10.09 0.73
CA ALA A 430 2.97 10.69 -0.28
C ALA A 430 3.04 9.91 -1.60
N ASP A 431 2.88 8.58 -1.58
CA ASP A 431 2.87 7.81 -2.83
C ASP A 431 1.51 7.87 -3.55
N VAL A 432 0.39 7.95 -2.83
CA VAL A 432 -0.90 8.30 -3.46
C VAL A 432 -0.78 9.63 -4.21
N ALA A 433 -0.12 10.63 -3.60
CA ALA A 433 0.17 11.89 -4.28
C ALA A 433 1.09 11.71 -5.51
N GLU A 434 2.12 10.87 -5.43
CA GLU A 434 3.05 10.63 -6.54
C GLU A 434 2.39 9.87 -7.71
N ARG A 435 1.60 8.85 -7.41
CA ARG A 435 0.79 8.11 -8.41
C ARG A 435 -0.16 9.05 -9.14
N LEU A 436 -0.85 9.92 -8.40
CA LEU A 436 -1.69 10.97 -9.01
C LEU A 436 -0.87 11.88 -9.93
N ARG A 437 0.30 12.36 -9.50
CA ARG A 437 1.19 13.16 -10.37
C ARG A 437 1.60 12.42 -11.63
N ILE A 438 1.96 11.13 -11.54
CA ILE A 438 2.30 10.29 -12.70
C ILE A 438 1.15 10.21 -13.71
N THR A 439 -0.11 10.17 -13.23
CA THR A 439 -1.30 10.24 -14.10
C THR A 439 -1.60 11.64 -14.64
N GLY A 440 -0.79 12.64 -14.28
CA GLY A 440 -0.95 14.03 -14.70
C GLY A 440 -1.90 14.84 -13.84
N VAL A 441 -2.35 14.31 -12.71
CA VAL A 441 -3.14 15.08 -11.74
C VAL A 441 -2.21 16.06 -11.04
N GLU A 442 -2.59 17.33 -11.05
CA GLU A 442 -1.91 18.38 -10.30
C GLU A 442 -2.18 18.17 -8.80
N VAL A 443 -1.11 17.88 -8.06
CA VAL A 443 -1.13 17.67 -6.60
C VAL A 443 -0.25 18.71 -5.93
N GLN A 444 -0.89 19.63 -5.20
CA GLN A 444 -0.20 20.66 -4.44
C GLN A 444 0.23 20.12 -3.08
N THR A 445 1.49 20.33 -2.72
CA THR A 445 1.96 20.15 -1.34
C THR A 445 1.66 21.42 -0.53
N LEU A 446 0.90 21.27 0.56
CA LEU A 446 0.50 22.35 1.45
C LEU A 446 1.74 23.00 2.09
N GLN A 447 1.90 24.31 1.94
CA GLN A 447 3.02 25.08 2.50
C GLN A 447 2.77 25.55 3.94
N SER A 448 1.52 25.46 4.38
CA SER A 448 1.05 25.77 5.72
C SER A 448 -0.04 24.77 6.07
N ASP A 449 -0.39 24.69 7.35
CA ASP A 449 -1.50 23.87 7.78
C ASP A 449 -2.79 24.26 7.03
N PHE A 450 -3.52 23.27 6.56
CA PHE A 450 -4.92 23.41 6.18
C PHE A 450 -5.77 23.13 7.42
N GLN A 451 -6.77 23.97 7.68
CA GLN A 451 -7.81 23.68 8.65
C GLN A 451 -9.15 24.06 8.04
N GLY A 452 -10.11 23.14 8.10
CA GLY A 452 -11.46 23.40 7.64
C GLY A 452 -12.34 22.16 7.67
N GLU A 453 -13.62 22.40 7.46
CA GLU A 453 -14.65 21.37 7.33
C GLU A 453 -14.46 20.59 6.02
N VAL A 454 -14.47 19.26 6.14
CA VAL A 454 -14.40 18.33 5.02
C VAL A 454 -15.47 17.26 5.16
N GLU A 455 -15.88 16.71 4.03
CA GLU A 455 -16.54 15.42 3.97
C GLU A 455 -15.46 14.33 4.00
N ALA A 456 -15.56 13.40 4.93
CA ALA A 456 -14.66 12.25 5.06
C ALA A 456 -15.45 10.95 4.86
N PHE A 457 -14.88 9.95 4.18
CA PHE A 457 -15.53 8.66 4.07
C PHE A 457 -15.20 7.78 5.29
N ASN A 458 -16.22 7.14 5.81
CA ASN A 458 -16.11 6.13 6.84
C ASN A 458 -16.45 4.78 6.22
N ILE A 459 -15.46 3.90 6.13
CA ILE A 459 -15.65 2.54 5.62
C ILE A 459 -16.52 1.75 6.60
N THR A 460 -17.72 1.37 6.15
CA THR A 460 -18.70 0.60 6.93
C THR A 460 -18.55 -0.91 6.73
N SER A 461 -17.99 -1.33 5.59
CA SER A 461 -17.60 -2.72 5.35
C SER A 461 -16.44 -2.81 4.35
N ALA A 462 -15.68 -3.90 4.46
CA ALA A 462 -14.61 -4.25 3.52
C ALA A 462 -14.61 -5.76 3.27
N GLU A 463 -14.66 -6.17 2.00
CA GLU A 463 -14.61 -7.55 1.54
C GLU A 463 -13.39 -7.76 0.64
N VAL A 464 -12.48 -8.63 1.05
CA VAL A 464 -11.30 -8.99 0.26
C VAL A 464 -11.63 -10.18 -0.66
N ALA A 465 -11.36 -10.03 -1.96
CA ALA A 465 -11.62 -11.04 -2.96
C ALA A 465 -10.81 -12.33 -2.69
N ARG A 466 -11.42 -13.49 -2.96
CA ARG A 466 -10.79 -14.81 -2.74
C ARG A 466 -9.70 -15.16 -3.76
N THR A 467 -9.68 -14.47 -4.89
CA THR A 467 -8.74 -14.70 -5.99
C THR A 467 -8.00 -13.41 -6.31
N LYS A 468 -6.74 -13.55 -6.73
CA LYS A 468 -5.94 -12.41 -7.13
C LYS A 468 -6.34 -11.89 -8.49
N TYR A 469 -6.24 -10.59 -8.63
CA TYR A 469 -6.22 -9.88 -9.89
C TYR A 469 -4.85 -9.21 -10.00
N GLU A 470 -4.05 -9.58 -11.00
CA GLU A 470 -2.71 -9.02 -11.19
C GLU A 470 -1.83 -9.05 -9.93
N GLY A 471 -1.82 -10.20 -9.25
CA GLY A 471 -1.05 -10.36 -8.03
C GLY A 471 -1.62 -9.66 -6.80
N ILE A 472 -2.81 -9.05 -6.84
CA ILE A 472 -3.45 -8.39 -5.69
C ILE A 472 -4.83 -8.99 -5.42
N ALA A 473 -5.14 -9.35 -4.17
CA ALA A 473 -6.52 -9.62 -3.77
C ALA A 473 -7.25 -8.30 -3.56
N ARG A 474 -8.11 -7.95 -4.51
CA ARG A 474 -8.83 -6.67 -4.51
C ARG A 474 -9.77 -6.56 -3.30
N THR A 475 -9.93 -5.36 -2.78
CA THR A 475 -10.83 -5.08 -1.65
C THR A 475 -12.03 -4.25 -2.11
N THR A 476 -13.23 -4.80 -1.97
CA THR A 476 -14.45 -4.02 -2.15
C THR A 476 -14.82 -3.39 -0.83
N VAL A 477 -15.06 -2.08 -0.80
CA VAL A 477 -15.49 -1.36 0.41
C VAL A 477 -16.86 -0.74 0.20
N THR A 478 -17.60 -0.55 1.30
CA THR A 478 -18.77 0.32 1.34
C THR A 478 -18.51 1.47 2.30
N THR A 479 -19.02 2.65 1.97
CA THR A 479 -18.73 3.85 2.77
C THR A 479 -19.97 4.68 3.11
N GLU A 480 -19.90 5.39 4.23
CA GLU A 480 -20.80 6.50 4.58
C GLU A 480 -19.99 7.79 4.70
N THR A 481 -20.61 8.94 4.41
CA THR A 481 -19.94 10.24 4.50
C THR A 481 -20.22 10.89 5.84
N VAL A 482 -19.19 11.48 6.45
CA VAL A 482 -19.31 12.27 7.68
C VAL A 482 -18.66 13.62 7.46
N VAL A 483 -19.31 14.68 7.97
CA VAL A 483 -18.76 16.04 7.94
C VAL A 483 -17.97 16.26 9.21
N LYS A 484 -16.74 16.77 9.09
CA LYS A 484 -15.92 17.15 10.25
C LYS A 484 -14.87 18.20 9.93
N GLU A 485 -14.48 18.94 10.94
CA GLU A 485 -13.29 19.80 10.90
C GLU A 485 -12.02 18.94 10.94
N VAL A 486 -11.12 19.14 9.98
CA VAL A 486 -9.79 18.51 9.97
C VAL A 486 -8.70 19.57 9.98
N ARG A 487 -7.56 19.22 10.58
CA ARG A 487 -6.31 19.99 10.45
C ARG A 487 -5.23 19.13 9.82
N ILE A 488 -4.77 19.53 8.63
CA ILE A 488 -3.73 18.85 7.87
C ILE A 488 -2.47 19.70 7.95
N PRO A 489 -1.40 19.22 8.61
CA PRO A 489 -0.16 19.97 8.71
C PRO A 489 0.43 20.31 7.34
N ALA A 490 1.27 21.35 7.30
CA ALA A 490 2.16 21.61 6.17
C ALA A 490 2.89 20.31 5.74
N GLY A 491 3.07 20.12 4.44
CA GLY A 491 3.55 18.87 3.84
C GLY A 491 2.43 17.91 3.43
N GLY A 492 1.18 18.10 3.90
CA GLY A 492 0.02 17.40 3.36
C GLY A 492 -0.27 17.75 1.91
N PHE A 493 -1.26 17.10 1.31
CA PHE A 493 -1.57 17.22 -0.11
C PHE A 493 -2.96 17.77 -0.36
N TRP A 494 -3.05 18.65 -1.35
CA TRP A 494 -4.28 19.24 -1.86
C TRP A 494 -4.41 18.90 -3.35
N VAL A 495 -5.47 18.19 -3.69
CA VAL A 495 -5.76 17.75 -5.06
C VAL A 495 -7.04 18.46 -5.51
N SER A 496 -6.87 19.64 -6.10
CA SER A 496 -8.00 20.40 -6.67
C SER A 496 -8.73 19.54 -7.69
N THR A 497 -10.06 19.50 -7.64
CA THR A 497 -10.82 18.85 -8.72
C THR A 497 -11.01 19.76 -9.92
N ARG A 498 -10.63 21.04 -9.84
CA ARG A 498 -10.76 22.04 -10.92
C ARG A 498 -9.57 22.00 -11.87
N GLN A 499 -9.36 20.84 -12.48
CA GLN A 499 -8.26 20.57 -13.41
C GLN A 499 -8.69 19.54 -14.46
N LYS A 500 -8.01 19.52 -15.62
CA LYS A 500 -8.40 18.66 -16.76
C LYS A 500 -8.27 17.16 -16.48
N ASN A 501 -7.33 16.77 -15.61
CA ASN A 501 -7.04 15.37 -15.29
C ASN A 501 -7.77 14.88 -14.02
N ALA A 502 -8.70 15.67 -13.46
CA ALA A 502 -9.40 15.33 -12.21
C ALA A 502 -10.16 14.01 -12.27
N ALA A 503 -10.55 13.54 -13.46
CA ALA A 503 -11.20 12.24 -13.63
C ALA A 503 -10.36 11.07 -13.09
N HIS A 504 -9.02 11.16 -13.15
CA HIS A 504 -8.14 10.18 -12.51
C HIS A 504 -8.24 10.22 -10.98
N ALA A 505 -8.35 11.40 -10.38
CA ALA A 505 -8.55 11.53 -8.94
C ALA A 505 -9.89 10.93 -8.52
N PHE A 506 -10.97 11.13 -9.30
CA PHE A 506 -12.29 10.57 -8.99
C PHE A 506 -12.26 9.04 -8.95
N VAL A 507 -11.69 8.40 -9.97
CA VAL A 507 -11.68 6.92 -10.04
C VAL A 507 -10.71 6.27 -9.05
N THR A 508 -9.69 6.99 -8.58
CA THR A 508 -8.65 6.44 -7.70
C THR A 508 -8.85 6.76 -6.22
N LEU A 509 -9.36 7.96 -5.87
CA LEU A 509 -9.53 8.41 -4.49
C LEU A 509 -10.91 8.09 -3.91
N GLU A 510 -11.93 7.83 -4.75
CA GLU A 510 -13.25 7.41 -4.27
C GLU A 510 -13.21 5.92 -3.88
N PRO A 511 -13.34 5.57 -2.58
CA PRO A 511 -13.00 4.25 -2.06
C PRO A 511 -13.84 3.11 -2.69
N GLU A 512 -15.11 3.35 -2.99
CA GLU A 512 -16.04 2.36 -3.59
C GLU A 512 -15.79 2.11 -5.09
N GLY A 513 -14.88 2.87 -5.72
CA GLY A 513 -14.51 2.68 -7.11
C GLY A 513 -13.76 1.36 -7.33
N ILE A 514 -14.11 0.62 -8.39
CA ILE A 514 -13.49 -0.67 -8.74
C ILE A 514 -12.00 -0.59 -9.10
N ASP A 515 -11.51 0.63 -9.33
CA ASP A 515 -10.12 0.94 -9.66
C ASP A 515 -9.46 1.87 -8.64
N SER A 516 -10.05 2.00 -7.45
CA SER A 516 -9.59 2.86 -6.36
C SER A 516 -8.32 2.35 -5.68
N TYR A 517 -7.61 3.24 -4.99
CA TYR A 517 -6.48 2.86 -4.15
C TYR A 517 -6.88 1.95 -2.98
N ALA A 518 -8.13 2.08 -2.49
CA ALA A 518 -8.70 1.13 -1.54
C ALA A 518 -8.84 -0.26 -2.18
N THR A 519 -9.33 -0.34 -3.42
CA THR A 519 -9.48 -1.60 -4.16
C THR A 519 -8.16 -2.31 -4.38
N PHE A 520 -7.08 -1.57 -4.63
CA PHE A 520 -5.74 -2.13 -4.85
C PHE A 520 -4.88 -2.22 -3.58
N ASN A 521 -5.44 -1.99 -2.40
CA ASN A 521 -4.74 -2.02 -1.11
C ASN A 521 -3.44 -1.20 -1.10
N VAL A 522 -3.49 -0.02 -1.72
CA VAL A 522 -2.41 0.96 -1.64
C VAL A 522 -2.46 1.59 -0.25
N LEU A 523 -1.97 0.84 0.76
CA LEU A 523 -2.01 1.17 2.18
C LEU A 523 -0.60 1.47 2.72
N PRO A 524 -0.40 2.59 3.43
CA PRO A 524 0.93 3.03 3.83
C PRO A 524 1.50 2.21 5.00
N ASN A 525 2.83 2.19 5.09
CA ASN A 525 3.57 2.00 6.34
C ASN A 525 3.22 3.12 7.35
N PRO A 526 3.50 2.95 8.65
CA PRO A 526 3.98 1.74 9.33
C PRO A 526 2.90 0.64 9.39
N ILE A 527 3.33 -0.63 9.43
CA ILE A 527 2.43 -1.78 9.58
C ILE A 527 1.83 -1.89 11.00
N ILE A 528 2.57 -1.46 12.02
CA ILE A 528 2.04 -1.22 13.37
C ILE A 528 2.41 0.22 13.78
N PRO A 529 1.48 1.19 13.71
CA PRO A 529 1.78 2.57 14.07
C PRO A 529 1.84 2.78 15.59
N GLY A 530 2.39 3.91 16.02
CA GLY A 530 2.51 4.23 17.45
C GLY A 530 3.62 3.45 18.15
N PHE A 531 3.60 3.46 19.48
CA PHE A 531 4.50 2.69 20.34
C PHE A 531 4.46 1.18 20.03
N ALA A 532 5.32 0.74 19.11
CA ALA A 532 5.47 -0.62 18.61
C ALA A 532 6.90 -0.83 18.07
N PRO A 533 7.93 -0.82 18.93
CA PRO A 533 9.32 -0.92 18.53
C PRO A 533 9.77 -2.38 18.41
N ASP A 534 10.96 -2.56 17.85
CA ASP A 534 11.71 -3.83 17.89
C ASP A 534 10.88 -5.03 17.34
N PRO A 535 10.35 -4.96 16.10
CA PRO A 535 9.45 -5.98 15.57
C PRO A 535 10.18 -7.29 15.29
N SER A 536 9.65 -8.40 15.81
CA SER A 536 10.04 -9.76 15.42
C SER A 536 8.85 -10.52 14.85
N VAL A 537 9.05 -11.19 13.71
CA VAL A 537 8.02 -11.83 12.90
C VAL A 537 8.31 -13.32 12.71
N VAL A 538 7.29 -14.17 12.86
CA VAL A 538 7.32 -15.58 12.45
C VAL A 538 6.08 -15.93 11.63
N MET A 539 6.25 -16.69 10.55
CA MET A 539 5.14 -17.27 9.80
C MET A 539 4.90 -18.71 10.27
N VAL A 540 3.66 -19.02 10.65
CA VAL A 540 3.22 -20.38 11.02
C VAL A 540 1.87 -20.64 10.38
N ASP A 541 1.74 -21.73 9.64
CA ASP A 541 0.50 -22.15 8.98
C ASP A 541 -0.17 -21.02 8.17
N GLY A 542 0.64 -20.25 7.43
CA GLY A 542 0.21 -19.11 6.60
C GLY A 542 -0.37 -17.91 7.35
N ILE A 543 -0.07 -17.78 8.64
CA ILE A 543 -0.29 -16.57 9.45
C ILE A 543 1.05 -16.02 9.90
N PHE A 544 1.23 -14.72 9.75
CA PHE A 544 2.34 -13.97 10.31
C PHE A 544 1.98 -13.49 11.70
N TYR A 545 2.87 -13.75 12.65
CA TYR A 545 2.77 -13.26 14.01
C TYR A 545 3.92 -12.31 14.28
N LEU A 546 3.61 -11.12 14.77
CA LEU A 546 4.57 -10.07 15.09
C LEU A 546 4.50 -9.75 16.58
N VAL A 547 5.64 -9.71 17.26
CA VAL A 547 5.76 -9.23 18.65
C VAL A 547 6.56 -7.92 18.68
N THR A 548 6.22 -7.02 19.58
CA THR A 548 6.99 -5.79 19.84
C THR A 548 7.34 -5.63 21.32
N SER A 549 8.36 -4.82 21.60
CA SER A 549 8.74 -4.47 22.96
C SER A 549 7.67 -3.61 23.66
N SER A 550 7.60 -3.68 24.99
CA SER A 550 6.56 -2.99 25.78
C SER A 550 7.06 -2.26 27.02
N PHE A 551 8.34 -2.40 27.36
CA PHE A 551 8.97 -1.75 28.49
C PHE A 551 8.17 -1.96 29.79
N HIS A 552 7.95 -0.88 30.54
CA HIS A 552 7.20 -0.85 31.80
C HIS A 552 5.67 -0.98 31.67
N ILE A 553 5.12 -1.27 30.49
CA ILE A 553 3.68 -1.33 30.24
C ILE A 553 3.16 -2.77 30.35
N PHE A 554 2.05 -2.94 31.07
CA PHE A 554 1.36 -4.21 31.30
C PHE A 554 -0.08 -4.16 30.76
N PRO A 555 -0.63 -5.23 30.15
CA PRO A 555 0.06 -6.43 29.69
C PRO A 555 1.20 -6.11 28.71
N GLY A 556 2.25 -6.92 28.77
CA GLY A 556 3.50 -6.72 28.02
C GLY A 556 3.67 -7.67 26.83
N LEU A 557 4.54 -7.28 25.91
CA LEU A 557 4.82 -7.99 24.64
C LEU A 557 3.55 -8.22 23.80
N PRO A 558 2.96 -7.16 23.21
CA PRO A 558 1.78 -7.30 22.36
C PRO A 558 2.09 -8.14 21.12
N ILE A 559 1.12 -8.96 20.73
CA ILE A 559 1.22 -9.89 19.61
C ILE A 559 0.19 -9.50 18.56
N TYR A 560 0.64 -9.36 17.32
CA TYR A 560 -0.17 -9.05 16.16
C TYR A 560 -0.22 -10.24 15.22
N ALA A 561 -1.36 -10.45 14.58
CA ALA A 561 -1.51 -11.45 13.52
C ALA A 561 -1.89 -10.79 12.20
N SER A 562 -1.31 -11.28 11.11
CA SER A 562 -1.63 -10.89 9.74
C SER A 562 -1.65 -12.10 8.83
N ARG A 563 -2.48 -12.05 7.78
CA ARG A 563 -2.50 -13.07 6.71
C ARG A 563 -1.84 -12.59 5.42
N ASP A 564 -1.60 -11.29 5.33
CA ASP A 564 -1.29 -10.59 4.08
C ASP A 564 -0.09 -9.62 4.23
N LEU A 565 0.49 -9.52 5.43
CA LEU A 565 1.49 -8.52 5.84
C LEU A 565 1.00 -7.06 5.77
N GLN A 566 -0.29 -6.84 5.57
CA GLN A 566 -0.90 -5.52 5.43
C GLN A 566 -1.77 -5.20 6.63
N SER A 567 -2.75 -6.07 6.87
CA SER A 567 -3.73 -5.94 7.94
C SER A 567 -3.20 -6.69 9.16
N TRP A 568 -2.83 -5.93 10.18
CA TRP A 568 -2.33 -6.49 11.44
C TRP A 568 -3.34 -6.26 12.55
N LYS A 569 -3.69 -7.35 13.23
CA LYS A 569 -4.67 -7.34 14.32
C LYS A 569 -3.96 -7.63 15.62
N HIS A 570 -4.12 -6.80 16.66
CA HIS A 570 -3.63 -7.11 18.01
C HIS A 570 -4.47 -8.26 18.58
N ILE A 571 -3.84 -9.42 18.81
CA ILE A 571 -4.53 -10.66 19.22
C ILE A 571 -4.35 -11.01 20.70
N GLY A 572 -3.33 -10.45 21.36
CA GLY A 572 -3.02 -10.74 22.75
C GLY A 572 -1.71 -10.12 23.20
N ASN A 573 -1.28 -10.46 24.41
CA ASN A 573 -0.02 -10.03 25.00
C ASN A 573 0.64 -11.25 25.67
N ALA A 574 1.96 -11.39 25.56
CA ALA A 574 2.66 -12.57 26.06
C ALA A 574 2.87 -12.57 27.59
N ILE A 575 3.08 -11.37 28.15
CA ILE A 575 3.12 -11.13 29.60
C ILE A 575 1.78 -10.53 30.01
N ASN A 576 0.82 -11.39 30.31
CA ASN A 576 -0.58 -11.03 30.57
C ASN A 576 -1.07 -11.42 31.96
N ARG A 577 -0.21 -12.00 32.81
CA ARG A 577 -0.53 -12.32 34.19
C ARG A 577 0.53 -11.78 35.16
N PRO A 578 0.14 -11.13 36.27
CA PRO A 578 1.10 -10.60 37.24
C PRO A 578 2.07 -11.62 37.83
N GLU A 579 1.65 -12.89 37.90
CA GLU A 579 2.48 -13.97 38.43
C GLU A 579 3.60 -14.42 37.48
N GLN A 580 3.57 -14.05 36.19
CA GLN A 580 4.62 -14.41 35.24
C GLN A 580 5.94 -13.72 35.60
N LEU A 581 5.93 -12.40 35.77
CA LEU A 581 7.08 -11.61 36.21
C LEU A 581 6.65 -10.25 36.74
N THR A 582 7.54 -9.61 37.50
CA THR A 582 7.34 -8.25 38.03
C THR A 582 8.01 -7.19 37.15
N LEU A 583 7.29 -6.10 36.91
CA LEU A 583 7.75 -4.85 36.32
C LEU A 583 7.88 -3.74 37.37
N ALA A 584 7.78 -4.03 38.67
CA ALA A 584 7.85 -3.03 39.75
C ALA A 584 9.13 -2.17 39.70
N ASN A 585 10.23 -2.76 39.24
CA ASN A 585 11.55 -2.14 39.12
C ASN A 585 11.88 -1.62 37.71
N ALA A 586 10.91 -1.66 36.77
CA ALA A 586 11.03 -1.09 35.43
C ALA A 586 10.97 0.44 35.49
N GLY A 587 12.07 1.06 35.95
CA GLY A 587 12.13 2.48 36.22
C GLY A 587 12.57 3.34 35.03
N THR A 588 12.30 4.63 35.11
CA THR A 588 12.72 5.64 34.11
C THR A 588 13.87 6.47 34.66
N ASN A 589 14.96 6.56 33.91
CA ASN A 589 16.15 7.32 34.23
C ASN A 589 16.53 8.27 33.09
N SER A 590 17.20 9.36 33.44
CA SER A 590 17.69 10.36 32.48
C SER A 590 19.21 10.26 32.37
N PHE A 591 19.72 10.18 31.14
CA PHE A 591 21.15 10.06 30.85
C PHE A 591 21.57 11.12 29.83
N THR A 592 22.72 11.77 30.05
CA THR A 592 23.35 12.59 29.02
C THR A 592 24.17 11.69 28.10
N LEU A 593 23.83 11.70 26.81
CA LEU A 593 24.57 10.98 25.78
C LEU A 593 25.87 11.72 25.43
N ASP A 594 26.81 11.01 24.85
CA ASP A 594 28.07 11.53 24.29
C ASP A 594 27.86 12.61 23.21
N THR A 595 26.75 12.51 22.48
CA THR A 595 26.25 13.52 21.53
C THR A 595 25.76 14.82 22.20
N GLY A 596 25.65 14.88 23.53
CA GLY A 596 25.18 16.03 24.29
C GLY A 596 23.66 16.13 24.48
N HIS A 597 22.88 15.23 23.88
CA HIS A 597 21.44 15.16 24.13
C HIS A 597 21.10 14.35 25.38
N THR A 598 19.89 14.57 25.91
CA THR A 598 19.34 13.79 27.03
C THR A 598 18.50 12.62 26.51
N MET A 599 18.81 11.42 26.98
CA MET A 599 18.02 10.21 26.77
C MET A 599 17.17 9.92 28.00
N ILE A 600 15.89 9.63 27.80
CA ILE A 600 14.96 9.16 28.82
C ILE A 600 14.77 7.65 28.63
N ALA A 601 15.56 6.88 29.38
CA ALA A 601 15.59 5.43 29.28
C ALA A 601 14.63 4.81 30.30
N THR A 602 13.68 4.04 29.80
CA THR A 602 12.70 3.32 30.64
C THR A 602 12.96 1.82 30.59
N GLY A 603 12.99 1.17 31.75
CA GLY A 603 13.17 -0.27 31.92
C GLY A 603 11.92 -1.09 31.56
N GLY A 604 11.97 -2.39 31.86
CA GLY A 604 10.92 -3.38 31.63
C GLY A 604 11.26 -4.27 30.43
N LEU A 605 10.25 -4.66 29.66
CA LEU A 605 10.35 -5.64 28.59
C LEU A 605 10.94 -5.01 27.31
N PHE A 606 12.23 -5.26 27.06
CA PHE A 606 12.98 -4.75 25.91
C PHE A 606 12.65 -5.57 24.64
N ALA A 607 13.49 -5.49 23.60
CA ALA A 607 13.31 -6.25 22.36
C ALA A 607 13.02 -7.73 22.62
N ALA A 608 12.03 -8.25 21.91
CA ALA A 608 11.58 -9.62 22.02
C ALA A 608 11.69 -10.31 20.67
N THR A 609 12.22 -11.53 20.67
CA THR A 609 12.25 -12.39 19.47
C THR A 609 11.17 -13.45 19.58
N ILE A 610 10.34 -13.63 18.54
CA ILE A 610 9.41 -14.75 18.41
C ILE A 610 9.93 -15.81 17.42
N ARG A 611 9.86 -17.08 17.81
CA ARG A 611 10.22 -18.23 16.95
C ARG A 611 9.16 -19.31 17.05
N HIS A 612 9.09 -20.18 16.05
CA HIS A 612 8.27 -21.36 16.09
C HIS A 612 9.10 -22.60 15.77
N HIS A 613 9.03 -23.60 16.63
CA HIS A 613 9.75 -24.86 16.44
C HIS A 613 8.94 -26.01 17.05
N ARG A 614 8.76 -27.09 16.29
CA ARG A 614 8.05 -28.32 16.72
C ARG A 614 6.67 -28.06 17.35
N GLY A 615 5.86 -27.22 16.71
CA GLY A 615 4.48 -26.94 17.13
C GLY A 615 4.35 -26.04 18.37
N ARG A 616 5.42 -25.32 18.74
CA ARG A 616 5.41 -24.35 19.84
C ARG A 616 6.03 -23.05 19.40
N PHE A 617 5.39 -21.97 19.84
CA PHE A 617 5.93 -20.62 19.80
C PHE A 617 6.81 -20.40 21.02
N TYR A 618 7.96 -19.76 20.80
CA TYR A 618 8.89 -19.32 21.82
C TYR A 618 9.05 -17.81 21.70
N ILE A 619 8.93 -17.10 22.81
CA ILE A 619 9.34 -15.70 22.91
C ILE A 619 10.51 -15.63 23.87
N VAL A 620 11.58 -14.95 23.45
CA VAL A 620 12.73 -14.63 24.31
C VAL A 620 12.83 -13.12 24.43
N CYS A 621 13.09 -12.62 25.64
CA CYS A 621 13.11 -11.18 25.94
C CYS A 621 13.98 -10.91 27.18
N THR A 622 14.37 -9.64 27.37
CA THR A 622 15.01 -9.15 28.59
C THR A 622 14.03 -8.27 29.38
N ASN A 623 13.80 -8.60 30.65
CA ASN A 623 13.20 -7.67 31.62
C ASN A 623 14.31 -6.85 32.28
N CYS A 624 14.38 -5.56 31.97
CA CYS A 624 15.39 -4.62 32.45
C CYS A 624 14.88 -3.86 33.68
N GLY A 625 15.43 -4.16 34.85
CA GLY A 625 15.12 -3.49 36.11
C GLY A 625 16.28 -2.63 36.63
N SER A 626 16.02 -1.91 37.72
CA SER A 626 17.07 -1.29 38.54
C SER A 626 17.01 -1.85 39.96
N SER A 627 18.15 -2.33 40.46
CA SER A 627 18.31 -2.81 41.83
C SER A 627 19.59 -2.22 42.44
N ASN A 628 19.47 -1.60 43.61
CA ASN A 628 20.60 -0.98 44.34
C ASN A 628 21.48 -0.03 43.49
N GLY A 629 20.88 0.65 42.49
CA GLY A 629 21.58 1.58 41.61
C GLY A 629 22.35 0.94 40.45
N SER A 630 22.23 -0.38 40.25
CA SER A 630 22.77 -1.11 39.09
C SER A 630 21.65 -1.66 38.21
N SER A 631 21.93 -1.82 36.91
CA SER A 631 21.02 -2.48 35.97
C SER A 631 20.87 -3.95 36.33
N ASP A 632 19.63 -4.43 36.43
CA ASP A 632 19.29 -5.84 36.61
C ASP A 632 18.69 -6.37 35.30
N LEU A 633 19.46 -7.17 34.56
CA LEU A 633 19.08 -7.69 33.24
C LEU A 633 18.63 -9.14 33.37
N GLN A 634 17.32 -9.37 33.27
CA GLN A 634 16.73 -10.69 33.42
C GLN A 634 16.32 -11.23 32.05
N ASN A 635 17.17 -12.05 31.43
CA ASN A 635 16.87 -12.74 30.19
C ASN A 635 16.00 -13.97 30.46
N PHE A 636 14.94 -14.15 29.66
CA PHE A 636 14.01 -15.26 29.85
C PHE A 636 13.42 -15.76 28.54
N ILE A 637 12.94 -17.01 28.56
CA ILE A 637 12.19 -17.67 27.50
C ILE A 637 10.79 -18.01 28.03
N ILE A 638 9.76 -17.75 27.24
CA ILE A 638 8.39 -18.25 27.46
C ILE A 638 7.92 -19.01 26.21
N HIS A 639 6.96 -19.90 26.38
CA HIS A 639 6.40 -20.65 25.25
C HIS A 639 4.88 -20.79 25.30
N SER A 640 4.28 -20.97 24.13
CA SER A 640 2.86 -21.29 23.94
C SER A 640 2.68 -22.25 22.77
N SER A 641 1.66 -23.10 22.82
CA SER A 641 1.24 -23.92 21.67
C SER A 641 0.15 -23.25 20.83
N ASP A 642 -0.48 -22.19 21.35
CA ASP A 642 -1.55 -21.46 20.68
C ASP A 642 -1.55 -19.99 21.15
N LEU A 643 -1.07 -19.10 20.28
CA LEU A 643 -0.96 -17.66 20.55
C LEU A 643 -2.30 -17.00 20.84
N TRP A 644 -3.39 -17.58 20.35
CA TRP A 644 -4.71 -17.00 20.49
C TRP A 644 -5.41 -17.34 21.81
N SER A 645 -5.02 -18.44 22.44
CA SER A 645 -5.50 -18.81 23.78
C SER A 645 -5.09 -17.79 24.85
N GLY A 646 -4.07 -16.98 24.56
CA GLY A 646 -3.41 -16.11 25.55
C GLY A 646 -2.66 -16.88 26.64
N GLN A 647 -2.54 -18.21 26.54
CA GLN A 647 -1.85 -19.04 27.54
C GLN A 647 -0.36 -19.11 27.22
N TRP A 648 0.44 -18.61 28.16
CA TRP A 648 1.90 -18.62 28.10
C TRP A 648 2.47 -19.31 29.34
N SER A 649 3.57 -20.04 29.16
CA SER A 649 4.34 -20.58 30.28
C SER A 649 4.82 -19.47 31.22
N ASP A 650 5.21 -19.88 32.43
CA ASP A 650 6.01 -18.99 33.28
C ASP A 650 7.41 -18.81 32.65
N PRO A 651 8.10 -17.68 32.92
CA PRO A 651 9.41 -17.40 32.36
C PRO A 651 10.49 -18.36 32.82
N VAL A 652 11.27 -18.88 31.87
CA VAL A 652 12.45 -19.68 32.10
C VAL A 652 13.68 -18.79 31.96
N SER A 653 14.42 -18.59 33.06
CA SER A 653 15.56 -17.68 33.08
C SER A 653 16.78 -18.27 32.34
N VAL A 654 17.48 -17.41 31.59
CA VAL A 654 18.75 -17.73 30.94
C VAL A 654 19.85 -16.84 31.56
N ASP A 655 20.93 -17.45 32.04
CA ASP A 655 22.06 -16.76 32.68
C ASP A 655 22.95 -16.03 31.64
N PHE A 656 22.40 -14.97 31.05
CA PHE A 656 23.07 -14.16 30.04
C PHE A 656 23.15 -12.70 30.47
N HIS A 657 24.34 -12.13 30.41
CA HIS A 657 24.59 -10.74 30.77
C HIS A 657 24.53 -9.83 29.53
N GLY A 658 23.34 -9.34 29.22
CA GLY A 658 23.11 -8.58 27.99
C GLY A 658 21.62 -8.35 27.70
N ILE A 659 21.35 -7.74 26.54
CA ILE A 659 19.99 -7.47 26.03
C ILE A 659 19.78 -8.09 24.65
N ASP A 660 18.60 -7.87 24.09
CA ASP A 660 18.20 -8.27 22.74
C ASP A 660 18.42 -9.75 22.45
N PRO A 661 17.85 -10.64 23.27
CA PRO A 661 18.06 -12.05 23.08
C PRO A 661 17.31 -12.55 21.85
N SER A 662 17.92 -13.49 21.15
CA SER A 662 17.33 -14.20 20.02
C SER A 662 17.59 -15.70 20.13
N LEU A 663 16.77 -16.47 19.41
CA LEU A 663 16.90 -17.92 19.31
C LEU A 663 17.04 -18.31 17.85
N PHE A 664 18.00 -19.20 17.59
CA PHE A 664 18.16 -19.89 16.33
C PHE A 664 18.06 -21.40 16.56
N PHE A 665 17.10 -22.03 15.88
CA PHE A 665 16.89 -23.47 15.87
C PHE A 665 17.56 -24.02 14.61
N ASP A 666 18.60 -24.83 14.76
CA ASP A 666 19.34 -25.40 13.63
C ASP A 666 18.71 -26.71 13.13
N ASP A 667 19.15 -27.17 11.96
CA ASP A 667 18.64 -28.38 11.30
C ASP A 667 18.93 -29.67 12.09
N ASP A 668 19.89 -29.63 13.04
CA ASP A 668 20.24 -30.72 13.94
C ASP A 668 19.50 -30.66 15.29
N ASP A 669 18.47 -29.81 15.38
CA ASP A 669 17.64 -29.53 16.56
C ASP A 669 18.39 -28.91 17.75
N ARG A 670 19.65 -28.50 17.57
CA ARG A 670 20.34 -27.70 18.57
C ARG A 670 19.81 -26.28 18.52
N VAL A 671 19.76 -25.66 19.69
CA VAL A 671 19.23 -24.29 19.84
C VAL A 671 20.31 -23.39 20.36
N TYR A 672 20.52 -22.28 19.66
CA TYR A 672 21.50 -21.27 20.01
C TYR A 672 20.78 -20.00 20.44
N PHE A 673 21.19 -19.48 21.59
CA PHE A 673 20.80 -18.19 22.14
C PHE A 673 21.88 -17.18 21.78
N GLN A 674 21.50 -16.07 21.15
CA GLN A 674 22.37 -14.93 20.89
C GLN A 674 21.87 -13.70 21.65
N GLY A 675 22.77 -12.79 22.00
CA GLY A 675 22.39 -11.50 22.56
C GLY A 675 23.51 -10.46 22.50
N CYS A 676 23.12 -9.20 22.68
CA CYS A 676 24.01 -8.07 22.85
C CYS A 676 24.74 -8.17 24.19
N PHE A 677 26.06 -8.30 24.17
CA PHE A 677 26.91 -8.30 25.35
C PHE A 677 27.63 -6.96 25.46
N VAL A 678 27.31 -6.19 26.51
CA VAL A 678 27.95 -4.90 26.78
C VAL A 678 29.37 -5.12 27.29
N MET A 679 30.36 -4.57 26.59
CA MET A 679 31.77 -4.67 26.97
C MET A 679 32.19 -3.48 27.84
N ASP A 680 32.29 -2.31 27.22
CA ASP A 680 32.64 -1.04 27.83
C ASP A 680 32.17 0.06 26.87
N ARG A 681 31.14 0.81 27.26
CA ARG A 681 30.59 1.89 26.42
C ARG A 681 31.57 3.03 26.12
N SER A 682 32.72 3.07 26.77
CA SER A 682 33.82 4.01 26.48
C SER A 682 34.84 3.49 25.45
N LYS A 683 34.69 2.25 24.96
CA LYS A 683 35.61 1.60 24.02
C LYS A 683 34.86 1.09 22.78
N GLN A 684 35.63 0.67 21.77
CA GLN A 684 35.14 0.03 20.56
C GLN A 684 35.78 -1.36 20.41
N PRO A 685 35.00 -2.44 20.24
CA PRO A 685 33.54 -2.46 20.22
C PRO A 685 32.92 -2.14 21.59
N SER A 686 31.86 -1.31 21.61
CA SER A 686 31.13 -0.97 22.86
C SER A 686 30.26 -2.14 23.32
N CYS A 687 29.68 -2.85 22.36
CA CYS A 687 28.91 -4.08 22.51
C CYS A 687 29.39 -5.13 21.49
N THR A 688 29.21 -6.40 21.82
CA THR A 688 29.53 -7.53 20.92
C THR A 688 28.39 -8.54 20.94
N ILE A 689 28.28 -9.37 19.90
CA ILE A 689 27.31 -10.48 19.91
C ILE A 689 27.96 -11.70 20.54
N LYS A 690 27.36 -12.18 21.62
CA LYS A 690 27.71 -13.47 22.23
C LYS A 690 26.62 -14.50 21.98
N GLN A 691 27.05 -15.74 21.86
CA GLN A 691 26.20 -16.90 21.60
C GLN A 691 26.49 -18.03 22.56
N VAL A 692 25.45 -18.82 22.86
CA VAL A 692 25.54 -20.05 23.64
C VAL A 692 24.48 -21.05 23.20
N GLU A 693 24.82 -22.33 23.16
CA GLU A 693 23.82 -23.39 23.02
C GLU A 693 22.99 -23.52 24.31
N VAL A 694 21.66 -23.63 24.19
CA VAL A 694 20.73 -23.59 25.34
C VAL A 694 19.66 -24.67 25.25
N ASP A 695 19.24 -25.19 26.41
CA ASP A 695 17.97 -25.91 26.54
C ASP A 695 16.85 -24.90 26.80
N VAL A 696 15.95 -24.70 25.82
CA VAL A 696 14.89 -23.68 25.87
C VAL A 696 13.80 -23.92 26.92
N LEU A 697 13.69 -25.14 27.45
CA LEU A 697 12.68 -25.47 28.47
C LEU A 697 13.21 -25.25 29.89
N THR A 698 14.52 -25.28 30.07
CA THR A 698 15.17 -25.13 31.39
C THR A 698 16.04 -23.89 31.51
N GLY A 699 16.37 -23.24 30.38
CA GLY A 699 17.29 -22.09 30.30
C GLY A 699 18.75 -22.47 30.51
N LYS A 700 19.05 -23.77 30.64
CA LYS A 700 20.38 -24.27 30.93
C LYS A 700 21.30 -24.10 29.72
N GLN A 701 22.45 -23.48 29.93
CA GLN A 701 23.51 -23.41 28.93
C GLN A 701 24.18 -24.78 28.76
N LEU A 702 24.28 -25.22 27.51
CA LEU A 702 24.84 -26.51 27.11
C LEU A 702 26.28 -26.39 26.56
N SER A 703 26.76 -25.16 26.43
CA SER A 703 28.12 -24.82 25.98
C SER A 703 28.64 -23.57 26.71
N GLU A 704 29.89 -23.21 26.47
CA GLU A 704 30.44 -21.93 26.92
C GLU A 704 29.93 -20.77 26.04
N GLN A 705 29.65 -19.61 26.65
CA GLN A 705 29.32 -18.39 25.91
C GLN A 705 30.54 -17.91 25.10
N ARG A 706 30.35 -17.64 23.81
CA ARG A 706 31.42 -17.19 22.90
C ARG A 706 31.02 -15.90 22.19
N GLU A 707 31.96 -14.97 22.08
CA GLU A 707 31.84 -13.84 21.17
C GLU A 707 31.94 -14.36 19.73
N ILE A 708 30.94 -14.05 18.91
CA ILE A 708 30.88 -14.49 17.50
C ILE A 708 31.09 -13.34 16.51
N TRP A 709 30.77 -12.11 16.90
CA TRP A 709 30.99 -10.93 16.07
C TRP A 709 30.99 -9.63 16.88
N GLY A 710 31.87 -8.69 16.52
CA GLY A 710 31.95 -7.37 17.15
C GLY A 710 31.23 -6.25 16.41
N GLY A 711 30.46 -6.58 15.36
CA GLY A 711 29.76 -5.60 14.53
C GLY A 711 30.62 -4.97 13.42
N TYR A 712 29.96 -4.31 12.48
CA TYR A 712 30.61 -3.53 11.42
C TYR A 712 30.99 -2.14 11.91
N ALA A 713 30.03 -1.41 12.48
CA ALA A 713 30.24 -0.11 13.09
C ALA A 713 30.90 -0.21 14.48
N ARG A 714 30.75 -1.37 15.15
CA ARG A 714 31.29 -1.69 16.48
C ARG A 714 30.69 -0.86 17.63
N TYR A 715 29.71 -0.03 17.31
CA TYR A 715 29.03 0.86 18.22
C TYR A 715 27.61 0.37 18.45
N ASP A 716 27.32 0.00 19.71
CA ASP A 716 26.04 -0.51 20.19
C ASP A 716 25.51 -1.64 19.29
N THR A 717 26.40 -2.58 18.93
CA THR A 717 26.06 -3.78 18.17
C THR A 717 25.10 -4.66 18.96
N GLU A 718 23.84 -4.71 18.52
CA GLU A 718 22.71 -5.31 19.24
C GLU A 718 21.70 -5.98 18.29
N GLY A 719 20.50 -6.35 18.76
CA GLY A 719 19.47 -7.00 17.94
C GLY A 719 19.93 -8.19 17.06
N PRO A 720 20.68 -9.18 17.56
CA PRO A 720 21.22 -10.25 16.73
C PRO A 720 20.14 -11.22 16.26
N HIS A 721 20.10 -11.50 14.95
CA HIS A 721 19.31 -12.59 14.37
C HIS A 721 20.17 -13.46 13.47
N VAL A 722 20.18 -14.77 13.74
CA VAL A 722 20.87 -15.75 12.90
C VAL A 722 19.88 -16.41 11.93
N TYR A 723 20.29 -16.48 10.66
CA TYR A 723 19.60 -17.18 9.59
C TYR A 723 20.52 -18.24 9.00
N LYS A 724 19.96 -19.35 8.53
CA LYS A 724 20.68 -20.33 7.72
C LYS A 724 20.11 -20.33 6.31
N VAL A 725 20.87 -19.82 5.36
CA VAL A 725 20.47 -19.65 3.96
C VAL A 725 21.60 -20.19 3.09
N ASP A 726 21.27 -21.10 2.16
CA ASP A 726 22.21 -21.73 1.23
C ASP A 726 23.46 -22.35 1.89
N GLY A 727 23.26 -22.96 3.07
CA GLY A 727 24.33 -23.60 3.85
C GLY A 727 25.29 -22.62 4.54
N LEU A 728 24.94 -21.33 4.62
CA LEU A 728 25.67 -20.29 5.35
C LEU A 728 24.84 -19.76 6.50
N TYR A 729 25.50 -19.46 7.61
CA TYR A 729 24.91 -18.75 8.73
C TYR A 729 25.10 -17.25 8.53
N TYR A 730 24.02 -16.51 8.38
CA TYR A 730 24.01 -15.05 8.34
C TYR A 730 23.65 -14.51 9.72
N LEU A 731 24.39 -13.51 10.19
CA LEU A 731 24.13 -12.79 11.43
C LEU A 731 23.79 -11.35 11.09
N LEU A 732 22.51 -11.01 11.21
CA LEU A 732 22.01 -9.65 11.14
C LEU A 732 22.07 -9.01 12.53
N VAL A 733 22.44 -7.75 12.61
CA VAL A 733 22.46 -6.96 13.86
C VAL A 733 21.96 -5.54 13.59
N ALA A 734 21.53 -4.86 14.64
CA ALA A 734 21.42 -3.40 14.67
C ALA A 734 22.71 -2.78 15.20
N GLU A 735 23.06 -1.58 14.73
CA GLU A 735 24.20 -0.79 15.26
C GLU A 735 23.87 0.71 15.28
N GLY A 736 24.75 1.50 15.89
CA GLY A 736 24.64 2.97 15.94
C GLY A 736 23.72 3.52 17.03
N GLY A 737 23.01 2.63 17.74
CA GLY A 737 21.96 2.96 18.70
C GLY A 737 20.65 3.37 18.01
N THR A 738 19.52 3.17 18.69
CA THR A 738 18.15 3.32 18.12
C THR A 738 17.70 4.76 17.79
N PHE A 739 18.63 5.70 17.57
CA PHE A 739 18.36 7.10 17.26
C PHE A 739 18.87 7.47 15.85
N GLU A 740 19.49 8.64 15.67
CA GLU A 740 19.79 9.21 14.35
C GLU A 740 20.75 8.36 13.52
N HIS A 741 21.66 7.62 14.18
CA HIS A 741 22.68 6.79 13.54
C HIS A 741 22.27 5.32 13.39
N HIS A 742 21.00 4.99 13.64
CA HIS A 742 20.54 3.61 13.63
C HIS A 742 20.72 2.95 12.26
N MET A 743 21.11 1.69 12.26
CA MET A 743 21.37 0.93 11.04
C MET A 743 21.21 -0.58 11.23
N LEU A 744 21.07 -1.30 10.11
CA LEU A 744 21.25 -2.75 10.04
C LEU A 744 22.58 -3.10 9.38
N SER A 745 23.30 -4.03 9.99
CA SER A 745 24.54 -4.60 9.47
C SER A 745 24.45 -6.12 9.43
N ILE A 746 25.17 -6.76 8.51
CA ILE A 746 25.16 -8.21 8.34
C ILE A 746 26.56 -8.79 8.18
N ALA A 747 26.75 -10.00 8.71
CA ALA A 747 27.93 -10.83 8.52
C ALA A 747 27.52 -12.28 8.21
N ARG A 748 28.43 -13.12 7.71
CA ARG A 748 28.15 -14.53 7.47
C ARG A 748 29.30 -15.47 7.81
N SER A 749 28.99 -16.73 8.06
CA SER A 749 29.98 -17.79 8.29
C SER A 749 29.51 -19.15 7.78
N ARG A 750 30.44 -20.09 7.63
CA ARG A 750 30.14 -21.51 7.39
C ARG A 750 29.95 -22.30 8.69
N ASP A 751 30.34 -21.72 9.82
CA ASP A 751 30.22 -22.29 11.15
C ASP A 751 29.36 -21.34 11.99
N ILE A 752 28.36 -21.89 12.69
CA ILE A 752 27.50 -21.14 13.62
C ILE A 752 28.30 -20.40 14.71
N TRP A 753 29.54 -20.85 15.00
CA TRP A 753 30.46 -20.19 15.94
C TRP A 753 31.44 -19.20 15.29
N GLY A 754 31.37 -19.02 13.98
CA GLY A 754 32.24 -18.13 13.24
C GLY A 754 33.59 -18.73 12.81
N PRO A 755 34.55 -17.90 12.37
CA PRO A 755 34.47 -16.44 12.35
C PRO A 755 33.41 -15.95 11.37
N TYR A 756 32.70 -14.89 11.76
CA TYR A 756 31.76 -14.19 10.89
C TYR A 756 32.51 -13.13 10.07
N GLU A 757 32.39 -13.22 8.75
CA GLU A 757 32.89 -12.24 7.79
C GLU A 757 31.85 -11.12 7.63
N SER A 758 32.23 -9.87 7.94
CA SER A 758 31.35 -8.71 7.73
C SER A 758 31.14 -8.46 6.23
N PHE A 759 29.90 -8.16 5.82
CA PHE A 759 29.66 -7.69 4.46
C PHE A 759 30.37 -6.35 4.21
N GLU A 760 31.14 -6.26 3.12
CA GLU A 760 31.83 -5.02 2.73
C GLU A 760 30.86 -3.89 2.38
N GLY A 761 29.62 -4.22 1.98
CA GLY A 761 28.57 -3.25 1.66
C GLY A 761 27.74 -2.77 2.87
N ASN A 762 28.17 -3.03 4.10
CA ASN A 762 27.49 -2.52 5.28
C ASN A 762 27.58 -0.97 5.41
N PRO A 763 26.59 -0.33 6.08
CA PRO A 763 25.35 -0.93 6.56
C PRO A 763 24.40 -1.26 5.40
N ILE A 764 23.68 -2.38 5.51
CA ILE A 764 22.70 -2.79 4.49
C ILE A 764 21.42 -1.94 4.55
N MET A 765 21.20 -1.20 5.64
CA MET A 765 20.09 -0.26 5.79
C MET A 765 20.43 0.83 6.82
N THR A 766 20.18 2.10 6.50
CA THR A 766 20.17 3.21 7.48
C THR A 766 19.40 4.41 6.91
N ALA A 767 18.78 5.20 7.80
CA ALA A 767 18.23 6.52 7.50
C ALA A 767 19.25 7.65 7.71
N ASP A 768 20.38 7.37 8.37
CA ASP A 768 21.37 8.37 8.75
C ASP A 768 21.91 9.11 7.51
N GLY A 769 21.97 10.44 7.61
CA GLY A 769 22.39 11.33 6.53
C GLY A 769 21.44 11.38 5.32
N LYS A 770 20.21 10.85 5.41
CA LYS A 770 19.21 10.87 4.32
C LYS A 770 18.01 11.75 4.67
N ASP A 771 17.52 12.46 3.66
CA ASP A 771 16.30 13.28 3.75
C ASP A 771 15.05 12.40 3.50
N GLU A 772 14.71 11.59 4.50
CA GLU A 772 13.58 10.64 4.46
C GLU A 772 12.57 10.99 5.56
N TYR A 773 11.28 10.72 5.35
CA TYR A 773 10.26 10.95 6.41
C TYR A 773 10.30 9.88 7.51
N ILE A 774 10.77 8.68 7.18
CA ILE A 774 10.99 7.60 8.14
C ILE A 774 12.46 7.64 8.54
N GLN A 775 12.70 7.97 9.80
CA GLN A 775 14.03 8.17 10.37
C GLN A 775 14.33 7.10 11.44
N ASN A 776 15.57 7.08 11.93
CA ASN A 776 16.04 6.15 12.97
C ASN A 776 15.79 4.66 12.63
N ILE A 777 15.87 4.32 11.34
CA ILE A 777 15.57 2.98 10.84
C ILE A 777 16.67 2.00 11.27
N GLY A 778 16.27 0.89 11.88
CA GLY A 778 17.17 -0.19 12.27
C GLY A 778 16.40 -1.27 13.02
N HIS A 779 17.09 -2.09 13.81
CA HIS A 779 16.54 -3.16 14.66
C HIS A 779 15.33 -3.86 14.02
N GLY A 780 15.62 -4.85 13.19
CA GLY A 780 14.60 -5.55 12.43
C GLY A 780 14.99 -6.95 12.03
N GLU A 781 14.01 -7.65 11.47
CA GLU A 781 14.05 -9.07 11.20
C GLU A 781 13.70 -9.36 9.75
N LEU A 782 14.52 -10.22 9.12
CA LEU A 782 14.26 -10.81 7.81
C LEU A 782 13.42 -12.09 7.95
N PHE A 783 12.41 -12.25 7.11
CA PHE A 783 11.58 -13.45 7.08
C PHE A 783 11.04 -13.72 5.68
N GLN A 784 10.65 -14.96 5.41
CA GLN A 784 10.04 -15.37 4.15
C GLN A 784 8.52 -15.43 4.24
N ASP A 785 7.85 -15.08 3.14
CA ASP A 785 6.44 -15.37 2.94
C ASP A 785 6.19 -16.82 2.49
N ALA A 786 4.91 -17.20 2.33
CA ALA A 786 4.51 -18.54 1.91
C ALA A 786 5.05 -18.97 0.52
N ARG A 787 5.57 -18.02 -0.27
CA ARG A 787 6.15 -18.25 -1.60
C ARG A 787 7.68 -18.15 -1.60
N GLY A 788 8.30 -17.95 -0.44
CA GLY A 788 9.74 -17.79 -0.29
C GLY A 788 10.26 -16.38 -0.58
N ALA A 789 9.39 -15.40 -0.84
CA ALA A 789 9.82 -14.01 -1.00
C ALA A 789 10.26 -13.43 0.35
N TRP A 790 11.36 -12.68 0.36
CA TRP A 790 11.93 -12.13 1.58
C TRP A 790 11.39 -10.73 1.90
N TRP A 791 11.17 -10.50 3.20
CA TRP A 791 10.69 -9.25 3.77
C TRP A 791 11.57 -8.85 4.95
N ALA A 792 11.62 -7.56 5.24
CA ALA A 792 12.20 -7.03 6.47
C ALA A 792 11.14 -6.24 7.24
N ALA A 793 10.87 -6.64 8.49
CA ALA A 793 10.17 -5.80 9.45
C ALA A 793 11.21 -5.05 10.28
N VAL A 794 11.13 -3.73 10.34
CA VAL A 794 12.14 -2.86 10.99
C VAL A 794 11.45 -1.80 11.82
N LEU A 795 12.11 -1.30 12.87
CA LEU A 795 11.59 -0.13 13.57
C LEU A 795 12.00 1.17 12.86
N GLY A 796 11.26 2.25 13.14
CA GLY A 796 11.61 3.61 12.73
C GLY A 796 10.76 4.65 13.45
N VAL A 797 10.97 5.93 13.15
CA VAL A 797 10.12 7.03 13.62
C VAL A 797 9.66 7.87 12.44
N ARG A 798 8.39 8.31 12.43
CA ARG A 798 7.95 9.36 11.51
C ARG A 798 8.40 10.72 12.03
N ARG A 799 9.26 11.40 11.26
CA ARG A 799 9.87 12.68 11.62
C ARG A 799 10.19 13.46 10.34
N ASP A 800 9.88 14.76 10.32
CA ASP A 800 10.20 15.67 9.21
C ASP A 800 11.26 16.68 9.66
N GLY A 801 12.35 16.84 8.90
CA GLY A 801 13.44 17.78 9.21
C GLY A 801 13.87 17.79 10.69
N ASP A 802 13.84 18.97 11.33
CA ASP A 802 14.12 19.17 12.76
C ASP A 802 12.96 18.77 13.69
N GLY A 803 11.91 18.10 13.19
CA GLY A 803 10.67 17.74 13.88
C GLY A 803 10.83 16.71 15.01
N CYS A 804 9.72 16.27 15.61
CA CYS A 804 9.71 15.38 16.79
C CYS A 804 9.12 14.00 16.49
N ALA A 805 9.52 12.98 17.26
CA ALA A 805 8.94 11.63 17.16
C ALA A 805 7.61 11.55 17.94
N ALA A 806 6.55 12.16 17.38
CA ALA A 806 5.25 12.35 18.04
C ALA A 806 4.62 11.05 18.58
N LEU A 807 4.93 9.90 17.97
CA LEU A 807 4.36 8.60 18.30
C LEU A 807 5.34 7.61 18.94
N GLY A 808 6.62 7.96 19.04
CA GLY A 808 7.68 7.01 19.39
C GLY A 808 8.08 6.14 18.20
N ARG A 809 8.73 5.01 18.49
CA ARG A 809 9.18 4.04 17.50
C ARG A 809 8.04 3.12 17.07
N GLU A 810 7.85 3.00 15.76
CA GLU A 810 6.78 2.27 15.06
C GLU A 810 7.38 1.11 14.23
N SER A 811 6.56 0.14 13.82
CA SER A 811 7.02 -1.00 13.00
C SER A 811 6.71 -0.79 11.51
N PHE A 812 7.74 -0.88 10.67
CA PHE A 812 7.69 -0.70 9.21
C PHE A 812 8.02 -2.02 8.51
N LEU A 813 7.55 -2.16 7.27
CA LEU A 813 7.83 -3.33 6.43
C LEU A 813 8.46 -2.88 5.11
N THR A 814 9.31 -3.70 4.51
CA THR A 814 9.97 -3.43 3.21
C THR A 814 10.43 -4.75 2.56
N PRO A 815 10.46 -4.86 1.22
CA PRO A 815 10.92 -6.06 0.54
C PRO A 815 12.44 -6.22 0.62
N VAL A 816 12.87 -7.49 0.53
CA VAL A 816 14.28 -7.88 0.53
C VAL A 816 14.53 -8.74 -0.72
N GLU A 817 15.57 -8.40 -1.46
CA GLU A 817 16.10 -9.28 -2.50
C GLU A 817 17.27 -10.07 -1.90
N TRP A 818 17.19 -11.41 -1.92
CA TRP A 818 18.26 -12.26 -1.42
C TRP A 818 18.63 -13.31 -2.48
N PRO A 819 19.61 -13.00 -3.35
CA PRO A 819 20.08 -13.95 -4.36
C PRO A 819 20.81 -15.14 -3.71
N GLU A 820 20.73 -16.31 -4.36
CA GLU A 820 21.34 -17.55 -3.87
C GLU A 820 22.86 -17.38 -3.65
N GLY A 821 23.32 -17.70 -2.44
CA GLY A 821 24.73 -17.58 -2.03
C GLY A 821 25.28 -16.15 -1.91
N ASP A 822 24.45 -15.12 -2.10
CA ASP A 822 24.83 -13.70 -2.03
C ASP A 822 24.28 -13.04 -0.74
N TRP A 823 24.57 -11.75 -0.59
CA TRP A 823 24.08 -10.92 0.52
C TRP A 823 22.67 -10.37 0.24
N PRO A 824 21.84 -10.18 1.28
CA PRO A 824 20.54 -9.56 1.12
C PRO A 824 20.69 -8.07 0.76
N ARG A 825 19.85 -7.60 -0.15
CA ARG A 825 19.69 -6.19 -0.51
C ARG A 825 18.33 -5.75 0.01
N ILE A 826 18.33 -4.82 0.96
CA ILE A 826 17.09 -4.35 1.57
C ILE A 826 16.75 -2.96 1.07
N THR A 827 15.51 -2.79 0.61
CA THR A 827 15.02 -1.47 0.20
C THR A 827 14.75 -0.62 1.44
N GLN A 828 15.05 0.68 1.39
CA GLN A 828 14.66 1.59 2.49
C GLN A 828 13.13 1.54 2.69
N PRO A 829 12.64 1.34 3.93
CA PRO A 829 11.21 1.41 4.18
C PRO A 829 10.74 2.82 3.86
N LYS A 830 9.74 2.90 3.00
CA LYS A 830 9.05 4.13 2.63
C LYS A 830 7.64 4.09 3.20
N MET A 831 6.98 5.25 3.26
CA MET A 831 5.56 5.30 3.63
C MET A 831 4.71 4.44 2.69
N GLU A 832 5.19 4.15 1.48
CA GLU A 832 4.58 3.17 0.59
C GLU A 832 5.65 2.24 0.00
N PHE A 833 5.31 0.98 -0.18
CA PHE A 833 6.13 0.01 -0.91
C PHE A 833 5.24 -1.12 -1.40
N GLU A 834 5.66 -1.79 -2.48
CA GLU A 834 4.88 -2.88 -3.05
C GLU A 834 5.01 -4.16 -2.23
N ARG A 835 3.88 -4.62 -1.72
CA ARG A 835 3.75 -5.93 -1.08
C ARG A 835 3.33 -6.94 -2.15
N GLY A 836 4.29 -7.65 -2.76
CA GLY A 836 3.94 -8.81 -3.57
C GLY A 836 3.07 -9.77 -2.75
N PHE A 837 1.93 -10.24 -3.27
CA PHE A 837 0.91 -10.92 -2.47
C PHE A 837 1.42 -12.11 -1.67
N VAL A 838 1.23 -12.05 -0.37
CA VAL A 838 1.45 -13.19 0.51
C VAL A 838 0.21 -14.07 0.55
N GLU A 839 0.35 -15.38 0.30
CA GLU A 839 -0.79 -16.30 0.32
C GLU A 839 -1.31 -16.54 1.73
N ALA A 840 -2.51 -16.05 2.00
CA ALA A 840 -3.24 -16.31 3.23
C ALA A 840 -3.61 -17.81 3.30
N ALA A 841 -3.28 -18.48 4.41
CA ALA A 841 -3.76 -19.83 4.63
C ALA A 841 -5.30 -19.91 4.61
N SER A 842 -5.82 -20.82 3.80
CA SER A 842 -7.25 -21.02 3.53
C SER A 842 -7.98 -21.89 4.57
N SER A 843 -7.31 -22.32 5.64
CA SER A 843 -7.82 -23.40 6.51
C SER A 843 -8.19 -23.01 7.96
N LEU A 844 -7.87 -21.80 8.43
CA LEU A 844 -8.22 -21.40 9.81
C LEU A 844 -9.65 -20.87 9.89
N ASP A 845 -10.49 -21.62 10.61
CA ASP A 845 -11.91 -21.36 10.84
C ASP A 845 -12.13 -19.92 11.35
N VAL A 846 -12.87 -19.13 10.57
CA VAL A 846 -13.07 -17.68 10.79
C VAL A 846 -13.81 -17.41 12.11
N GLN A 847 -14.51 -18.39 12.66
CA GLN A 847 -15.16 -18.28 13.97
C GLN A 847 -14.18 -18.29 15.14
N ALA A 848 -12.97 -18.84 15.00
CA ALA A 848 -12.20 -19.20 16.18
C ALA A 848 -11.65 -17.99 16.96
N LEU A 849 -11.45 -16.80 16.35
CA LEU A 849 -10.41 -15.88 16.84
C LEU A 849 -10.72 -14.38 16.68
N ARG A 850 -11.70 -13.88 17.44
CA ARG A 850 -11.86 -12.44 17.70
C ARG A 850 -10.88 -12.02 18.81
N PRO A 851 -10.27 -10.82 18.76
CA PRO A 851 -9.44 -10.35 19.85
C PRO A 851 -10.26 -10.31 21.13
N PRO A 852 -9.65 -10.63 22.28
CA PRO A 852 -10.30 -10.43 23.57
C PRO A 852 -10.77 -8.97 23.71
N ALA A 853 -11.91 -8.78 24.37
CA ALA A 853 -12.34 -7.44 24.78
C ALA A 853 -11.23 -6.77 25.61
N GLY A 854 -10.95 -5.48 25.37
CA GLY A 854 -9.91 -4.74 26.08
C GLY A 854 -8.47 -5.16 25.75
N VAL A 855 -8.19 -5.92 24.68
CA VAL A 855 -6.81 -6.34 24.31
C VAL A 855 -5.83 -5.17 24.15
N THR A 856 -6.35 -3.98 23.80
CA THR A 856 -5.59 -2.74 23.62
C THR A 856 -5.39 -1.93 24.89
N ASP A 857 -6.09 -2.30 25.97
CA ASP A 857 -6.00 -1.62 27.26
C ASP A 857 -4.65 -1.93 27.93
N VAL A 858 -4.06 -0.90 28.53
CA VAL A 858 -2.77 -0.97 29.18
C VAL A 858 -2.76 -0.24 30.52
N LEU A 859 -1.88 -0.71 31.38
CA LEU A 859 -1.65 -0.34 32.76
C LEU A 859 -0.15 -0.09 32.95
N ILE A 860 0.22 0.58 34.04
CA ILE A 860 1.62 0.92 34.32
C ILE A 860 2.21 -0.09 35.31
N ARG A 861 3.25 -0.82 34.88
CA ARG A 861 4.05 -1.78 35.67
C ARG A 861 3.19 -2.91 36.25
N ASP A 862 3.25 -3.14 37.56
CA ASP A 862 2.49 -4.18 38.25
C ASP A 862 1.17 -3.58 38.77
N PRO A 863 0.05 -3.70 38.04
CA PRO A 863 -1.21 -3.11 38.46
C PRO A 863 -1.80 -3.80 39.70
N ASP A 864 -2.33 -3.00 40.62
CA ASP A 864 -3.20 -3.50 41.68
C ASP A 864 -4.64 -3.64 41.15
N PHE A 865 -4.97 -4.83 40.65
CA PHE A 865 -6.28 -5.12 40.08
C PHE A 865 -7.46 -4.89 41.02
N SER A 866 -7.26 -4.86 42.34
CA SER A 866 -8.33 -4.53 43.29
C SER A 866 -8.84 -3.09 43.14
N LYS A 867 -8.07 -2.23 42.46
CA LYS A 867 -8.40 -0.83 42.18
C LYS A 867 -9.14 -0.61 40.86
N TYR A 868 -9.45 -1.67 40.13
CA TYR A 868 -10.12 -1.59 38.83
C TYR A 868 -11.39 -2.44 38.88
N ARG A 869 -12.52 -1.85 38.51
CA ARG A 869 -13.78 -2.58 38.35
C ARG A 869 -14.35 -2.23 36.97
N LEU A 870 -14.31 -3.21 36.08
CA LEU A 870 -14.93 -3.14 34.75
C LEU A 870 -16.36 -3.68 34.89
N SER A 871 -17.34 -2.98 34.34
CA SER A 871 -18.75 -3.38 34.44
C SER A 871 -19.08 -4.50 33.46
N GLU A 872 -19.60 -5.62 33.95
CA GLU A 872 -20.02 -6.76 33.10
C GLU A 872 -21.27 -6.43 32.24
N ASP A 873 -22.14 -5.54 32.73
CA ASP A 873 -23.40 -5.15 32.06
C ASP A 873 -23.26 -3.94 31.10
N ASP A 874 -22.11 -3.27 31.10
CA ASP A 874 -21.86 -2.04 30.33
C ASP A 874 -20.36 -1.88 30.10
N GLU A 875 -19.86 -2.36 28.96
CA GLU A 875 -18.43 -2.35 28.60
C GLU A 875 -17.82 -0.94 28.59
N ASN A 876 -18.64 0.10 28.56
CA ASN A 876 -18.19 1.48 28.56
C ASN A 876 -18.03 2.09 29.96
N ARG A 877 -18.26 1.34 31.05
CA ARG A 877 -18.19 1.86 32.42
C ARG A 877 -17.02 1.26 33.22
N VAL A 878 -16.15 2.14 33.70
CA VAL A 878 -14.95 1.79 34.48
C VAL A 878 -14.93 2.52 35.81
N THR A 879 -14.84 1.79 36.92
CA THR A 879 -14.62 2.39 38.26
C THR A 879 -13.19 2.16 38.72
N LEU A 880 -12.52 3.26 39.10
CA LEU A 880 -11.15 3.28 39.60
C LEU A 880 -11.11 3.63 41.10
N LEU A 881 -10.24 2.98 41.86
CA LEU A 881 -9.86 3.41 43.21
C LEU A 881 -8.52 4.15 43.18
N PRO A 882 -8.40 5.36 43.77
CA PRO A 882 -7.19 6.15 43.69
C PRO A 882 -5.94 5.47 44.26
N SER A 883 -4.78 5.77 43.66
CA SER A 883 -3.46 5.45 44.23
C SER A 883 -2.78 6.69 44.81
N ARG A 884 -2.02 6.53 45.90
CA ARG A 884 -1.14 7.61 46.41
C ARG A 884 0.06 7.91 45.52
N LYS A 885 0.57 6.91 44.82
CA LYS A 885 1.59 7.12 43.77
C LYS A 885 0.91 7.73 42.53
N GLY A 886 1.51 8.78 41.98
CA GLY A 886 1.12 9.39 40.71
C GLY A 886 2.12 9.09 39.61
N PHE A 887 1.90 9.67 38.42
CA PHE A 887 2.70 9.40 37.21
C PHE A 887 4.19 9.68 37.38
N SER A 888 4.58 10.71 38.14
CA SER A 888 5.99 11.06 38.34
C SER A 888 6.80 10.07 39.20
N SER A 889 6.20 8.95 39.64
CA SER A 889 6.93 7.94 40.40
C SER A 889 7.80 7.07 39.46
N PRO A 890 9.13 7.08 39.64
CA PRO A 890 10.04 6.33 38.76
C PRO A 890 9.91 4.82 38.95
N THR A 891 9.29 4.32 40.02
CA THR A 891 9.07 2.87 40.27
C THR A 891 7.73 2.60 40.96
N GLY A 892 7.23 1.37 40.84
CA GLY A 892 5.89 0.95 41.31
C GLY A 892 4.74 1.52 40.46
N THR A 893 3.50 1.20 40.84
CA THR A 893 2.31 1.47 39.98
C THR A 893 1.48 2.67 40.45
N CYS A 894 0.58 3.12 39.57
CA CYS A 894 -0.50 4.06 39.85
C CYS A 894 -1.81 3.55 39.21
N THR A 895 -2.95 4.05 39.67
CA THR A 895 -4.25 3.67 39.10
C THR A 895 -4.48 4.42 37.77
N PHE A 896 -4.23 3.73 36.66
CA PHE A 896 -4.31 4.25 35.29
C PHE A 896 -4.75 3.15 34.33
N LEU A 897 -5.70 3.44 33.46
CA LEU A 897 -6.13 2.58 32.35
C LEU A 897 -6.05 3.40 31.06
N GLY A 898 -5.22 2.96 30.11
CA GLY A 898 -5.01 3.69 28.87
C GLY A 898 -4.93 2.81 27.64
N ARG A 899 -4.78 3.45 26.48
CA ARG A 899 -4.52 2.82 25.18
C ARG A 899 -3.43 3.60 24.47
N ARG A 900 -2.58 2.91 23.71
CA ARG A 900 -1.51 3.55 22.92
C ARG A 900 -2.13 4.49 21.88
N GLN A 901 -1.55 5.67 21.70
CA GLN A 901 -1.88 6.53 20.56
C GLN A 901 -1.31 5.87 19.29
N ARG A 902 -2.17 5.61 18.30
CA ARG A 902 -1.82 4.89 17.06
C ARG A 902 -1.87 5.78 15.81
N SER A 903 -2.36 7.01 15.92
CA SER A 903 -2.35 7.98 14.82
C SER A 903 -1.77 9.32 15.27
N LEU A 904 -1.20 10.06 14.33
CA LEU A 904 -0.77 11.44 14.55
C LEU A 904 -1.96 12.34 14.87
N ALA A 905 -3.13 12.02 14.32
CA ALA A 905 -4.41 12.66 14.63
C ALA A 905 -5.30 11.66 15.37
N THR A 906 -5.51 11.89 16.67
CA THR A 906 -6.25 11.02 17.58
C THR A 906 -7.02 11.87 18.57
N TYR A 907 -8.21 11.46 18.97
CA TYR A 907 -8.86 12.00 20.16
C TYR A 907 -9.07 10.92 21.22
N ALA A 908 -8.97 11.31 22.49
CA ALA A 908 -9.35 10.48 23.62
C ALA A 908 -10.41 11.19 24.44
N ILE A 909 -11.49 10.49 24.78
CA ILE A 909 -12.64 11.05 25.48
C ILE A 909 -12.95 10.17 26.69
N ALA A 910 -13.42 10.79 27.77
CA ALA A 910 -14.02 10.09 28.89
C ALA A 910 -15.00 11.00 29.64
N SER A 911 -16.07 10.40 30.16
CA SER A 911 -17.04 11.06 31.02
C SER A 911 -16.81 10.66 32.47
N LEU A 912 -16.50 11.60 33.35
CA LEU A 912 -16.41 11.39 34.79
C LEU A 912 -17.74 11.71 35.48
N LYS A 913 -18.28 10.76 36.27
CA LYS A 913 -19.39 11.01 37.18
C LYS A 913 -18.89 11.71 38.45
N LEU A 914 -19.53 12.81 38.85
CA LEU A 914 -19.26 13.50 40.09
C LEU A 914 -20.36 13.25 41.12
N ASP A 915 -19.97 12.84 42.32
CA ASP A 915 -20.84 12.78 43.48
C ASP A 915 -20.31 13.64 44.64
N ASP A 916 -21.11 13.77 45.70
CA ASP A 916 -20.76 14.61 46.86
C ASP A 916 -19.57 14.06 47.66
N ASN A 917 -19.32 12.74 47.62
CA ASN A 917 -18.17 12.14 48.28
C ASN A 917 -16.88 12.55 47.57
N MET A 918 -16.87 12.51 46.23
CA MET A 918 -15.73 12.98 45.43
C MET A 918 -15.50 14.48 45.59
N LYS A 919 -16.57 15.30 45.62
CA LYS A 919 -16.47 16.76 45.80
C LYS A 919 -15.94 17.17 47.17
N SER A 920 -16.14 16.33 48.19
CA SER A 920 -15.70 16.57 49.57
C SER A 920 -14.42 15.81 49.96
N ALA A 921 -13.97 14.86 49.12
CA ALA A 921 -12.72 14.15 49.31
C ALA A 921 -11.53 15.12 49.32
N LYS A 922 -10.54 14.84 50.15
CA LYS A 922 -9.33 15.66 50.26
C LYS A 922 -8.28 15.15 49.28
N GLY A 923 -7.79 16.03 48.41
CA GLY A 923 -6.69 15.72 47.49
C GLY A 923 -6.96 14.57 46.52
N LEU A 924 -8.20 14.45 46.04
CA LEU A 924 -8.58 13.56 44.95
C LEU A 924 -8.28 14.26 43.61
N ARG A 925 -7.62 13.54 42.69
CA ARG A 925 -7.48 13.94 41.30
C ARG A 925 -7.94 12.81 40.37
N ALA A 926 -8.83 13.12 39.43
CA ALA A 926 -9.33 12.14 38.47
C ALA A 926 -9.66 12.78 37.12
N GLY A 927 -9.26 12.14 36.02
CA GLY A 927 -9.53 12.63 34.67
C GLY A 927 -8.80 11.84 33.59
N LEU A 928 -8.44 12.53 32.50
CA LEU A 928 -7.68 11.99 31.37
C LEU A 928 -6.21 12.40 31.45
N ALA A 929 -5.33 11.55 30.92
CA ALA A 929 -3.91 11.82 30.82
C ALA A 929 -3.33 11.35 29.48
N MET A 930 -2.31 12.07 29.02
CA MET A 930 -1.32 11.58 28.06
C MET A 930 -0.06 11.22 28.85
N TYR A 931 0.30 9.95 28.81
CA TYR A 931 1.44 9.39 29.53
C TYR A 931 2.47 8.85 28.53
N ARG A 932 3.73 9.31 28.63
CA ARG A 932 4.87 8.69 27.92
C ARG A 932 5.69 7.82 28.85
N ASP A 933 6.01 8.36 30.02
CA ASP A 933 6.78 7.74 31.09
C ASP A 933 6.66 8.59 32.38
N SER A 934 7.35 8.20 33.46
CA SER A 934 7.29 8.96 34.72
C SER A 934 8.03 10.30 34.69
N ALA A 935 8.92 10.54 33.73
CA ALA A 935 9.56 11.82 33.52
C ALA A 935 8.68 12.77 32.71
N ARG A 936 7.73 12.25 31.89
CA ARG A 936 6.97 13.00 30.88
C ARG A 936 5.50 12.58 30.81
N HIS A 937 4.61 13.47 31.24
CA HIS A 937 3.16 13.24 31.19
C HIS A 937 2.38 14.55 31.25
N VAL A 938 1.13 14.51 30.80
CA VAL A 938 0.17 15.60 30.91
C VAL A 938 -1.16 15.03 31.40
N SER A 939 -1.81 15.69 32.35
CA SER A 939 -3.11 15.28 32.87
C SER A 939 -4.10 16.44 32.88
N ILE A 940 -5.34 16.20 32.45
CA ILE A 940 -6.48 17.07 32.68
C ILE A 940 -7.43 16.37 33.65
N ALA A 941 -7.67 16.97 34.81
CA ALA A 941 -8.40 16.30 35.89
C ALA A 941 -9.26 17.26 36.71
N PHE A 942 -10.32 16.70 37.28
CA PHE A 942 -10.97 17.28 38.45
C PHE A 942 -10.00 17.21 39.63
N ASP A 943 -9.79 18.34 40.30
CA ASP A 943 -9.05 18.46 41.55
C ASP A 943 -10.02 18.86 42.67
N SER A 944 -10.15 18.00 43.69
CA SER A 944 -11.15 18.21 44.75
C SER A 944 -10.77 19.31 45.74
N ASP A 945 -9.48 19.58 45.94
CA ASP A 945 -9.02 20.65 46.82
C ASP A 945 -9.22 22.02 46.15
N ALA A 946 -8.93 22.11 44.84
CA ALA A 946 -9.15 23.32 44.05
C ALA A 946 -10.63 23.50 43.64
N LYS A 947 -11.43 22.43 43.68
CA LYS A 947 -12.82 22.38 43.17
C LYS A 947 -12.94 22.87 41.73
N ALA A 948 -11.98 22.49 40.90
CA ALA A 948 -11.84 22.97 39.54
C ALA A 948 -11.28 21.87 38.61
N ILE A 949 -11.34 22.14 37.31
CA ILE A 949 -10.61 21.36 36.31
C ILE A 949 -9.21 21.96 36.15
N VAL A 950 -8.19 21.11 36.23
CA VAL A 950 -6.78 21.50 36.17
C VAL A 950 -6.07 20.66 35.13
N CYS A 951 -5.33 21.31 34.22
CA CYS A 951 -4.41 20.65 33.32
C CYS A 951 -2.97 20.85 33.81
N HIS A 952 -2.20 19.77 33.95
CA HIS A 952 -0.82 19.78 34.45
C HIS A 952 0.08 19.06 33.45
N ALA A 953 1.06 19.79 32.90
CA ALA A 953 2.09 19.25 32.02
C ALA A 953 3.44 19.19 32.74
N PHE A 954 4.08 18.03 32.67
CA PHE A 954 5.33 17.73 33.35
C PHE A 954 6.33 17.09 32.39
N ASN A 955 7.55 17.64 32.33
CA ASN A 955 8.72 17.03 31.72
C ASN A 955 9.97 17.39 32.52
N SER A 956 10.49 16.44 33.30
CA SER A 956 11.68 16.68 34.12
C SER A 956 12.96 16.89 33.31
N ALA A 957 13.00 16.44 32.05
CA ALA A 957 14.16 16.57 31.17
C ALA A 957 14.34 18.00 30.64
N SER A 958 13.23 18.67 30.31
CA SER A 958 13.21 20.07 29.87
C SER A 958 13.01 21.06 31.02
N GLY A 959 12.68 20.57 32.23
CA GLY A 959 12.31 21.39 33.38
C GLY A 959 10.88 21.94 33.30
N LEU A 960 10.05 21.41 32.40
CA LEU A 960 8.63 21.77 32.30
C LEU A 960 7.88 21.26 33.53
N ASP A 961 7.33 22.18 34.30
CA ASP A 961 6.35 21.89 35.35
C ASP A 961 5.30 23.01 35.32
N LYS A 962 4.28 22.83 34.48
CA LYS A 962 3.33 23.88 34.14
C LYS A 962 1.90 23.44 34.42
N VAL A 963 1.22 24.23 35.25
CA VAL A 963 -0.21 24.10 35.50
C VAL A 963 -0.95 25.11 34.63
N PHE A 964 -1.78 24.60 33.73
CA PHE A 964 -2.76 25.39 33.01
C PHE A 964 -4.08 25.32 33.79
N SER A 965 -4.46 26.46 34.36
CA SER A 965 -5.72 26.57 35.07
C SER A 965 -6.60 27.58 34.35
N LYS A 966 -7.64 27.08 33.68
CA LYS A 966 -8.84 27.87 33.42
C LYS A 966 -9.84 27.44 34.47
N THR A 967 -10.07 28.30 35.47
CA THR A 967 -11.01 27.95 36.54
C THR A 967 -12.40 27.85 35.91
N LEU A 968 -12.83 26.62 35.65
CA LEU A 968 -14.22 26.26 35.50
C LEU A 968 -14.70 25.92 36.92
N PRO A 969 -15.18 26.90 37.69
CA PRO A 969 -15.66 26.62 39.04
C PRO A 969 -16.82 25.65 38.92
N LEU A 970 -16.74 24.55 39.66
CA LEU A 970 -17.84 23.59 39.70
C LEU A 970 -19.08 24.28 40.30
N GLY A 971 -20.18 24.28 39.57
CA GLY A 971 -21.48 24.62 40.13
C GLY A 971 -21.89 23.56 41.16
N ASN A 972 -22.71 23.95 42.15
CA ASN A 972 -23.26 22.96 43.09
C ASN A 972 -24.06 21.87 42.36
N GLU A 973 -24.67 22.21 41.22
CA GLU A 973 -25.47 21.30 40.41
C GLU A 973 -24.67 20.40 39.48
N THR A 974 -23.38 20.66 39.22
CA THR A 974 -22.59 19.83 38.29
C THR A 974 -22.52 18.37 38.75
N ARG A 975 -22.97 17.43 37.90
CA ARG A 975 -23.01 15.99 38.18
C ARG A 975 -22.07 15.18 37.27
N LYS A 976 -21.60 15.76 36.17
CA LYS A 976 -20.75 15.08 35.18
C LYS A 976 -19.72 16.04 34.58
N ILE A 977 -18.53 15.51 34.30
CA ILE A 977 -17.48 16.21 33.55
C ILE A 977 -17.11 15.35 32.33
N ASN A 978 -17.16 15.94 31.13
CA ASN A 978 -16.56 15.32 29.95
C ASN A 978 -15.13 15.87 29.78
N PHE A 979 -14.18 14.98 29.52
CA PHE A 979 -12.81 15.31 29.17
C PHE A 979 -12.52 14.90 27.73
N LYS A 980 -11.72 15.69 27.02
CA LYS A 980 -11.21 15.37 25.69
C LYS A 980 -9.74 15.75 25.57
N ILE A 981 -8.92 14.83 25.06
CA ILE A 981 -7.57 15.12 24.55
C ILE A 981 -7.67 15.04 23.03
N GLN A 982 -7.23 16.06 22.31
CA GLN A 982 -7.09 16.05 20.86
C GLN A 982 -5.61 16.16 20.51
N ALA A 983 -5.08 15.10 19.90
CA ALA A 983 -3.69 14.99 19.46
C ALA A 983 -3.57 15.34 17.98
N SER A 984 -2.49 16.05 17.64
CA SER A 984 -2.02 16.28 16.28
C SER A 984 -0.52 15.98 16.21
N GLU A 985 0.07 16.05 15.03
CA GLU A 985 1.51 15.86 14.87
C GLU A 985 2.37 16.88 15.62
N THR A 986 1.82 18.07 15.92
CA THR A 986 2.57 19.17 16.54
C THR A 986 2.21 19.45 17.99
N GLU A 987 1.02 19.04 18.46
CA GLU A 987 0.51 19.39 19.80
C GLU A 987 -0.60 18.47 20.29
N TRP A 988 -0.75 18.42 21.63
CA TRP A 988 -1.93 17.90 22.32
C TRP A 988 -2.74 19.05 22.93
N LYS A 989 -4.05 19.07 22.68
CA LYS A 989 -5.00 20.03 23.25
C LYS A 989 -5.93 19.33 24.24
N PHE A 990 -6.22 19.98 25.35
CA PHE A 990 -6.95 19.41 26.48
C PHE A 990 -8.20 20.23 26.75
N TYR A 991 -9.36 19.56 26.69
CA TYR A 991 -10.68 20.19 26.82
C TYR A 991 -11.49 19.55 27.95
N ALA A 992 -12.38 20.36 28.55
CA ALA A 992 -13.40 19.87 29.47
C ALA A 992 -14.77 20.52 29.20
N ALA A 993 -15.84 19.81 29.54
CA ALA A 993 -17.20 20.35 29.57
C ALA A 993 -17.91 19.92 30.85
N LEU A 994 -18.61 20.85 31.51
CA LEU A 994 -19.36 20.63 32.74
C LEU A 994 -20.85 20.44 32.43
N LEU A 995 -21.50 19.46 33.07
CA LEU A 995 -22.92 19.19 32.89
C LEU A 995 -23.66 19.12 34.24
N ASP A 996 -24.80 19.82 34.33
CA ASP A 996 -25.60 20.00 35.55
C ASP A 996 -26.75 19.01 35.71
N GLU A 997 -27.16 18.30 34.65
CA GLU A 997 -28.26 17.32 34.72
C GLU A 997 -27.78 15.90 35.02
N ASP A 998 -28.50 15.20 35.90
CA ASP A 998 -28.58 13.74 35.89
C ASP A 998 -29.35 13.36 34.61
N VAL A 999 -28.65 13.26 33.47
CA VAL A 999 -29.25 12.69 32.26
C VAL A 999 -29.63 11.26 32.60
N ALA A 1000 -30.92 11.05 32.86
CA ALA A 1000 -31.53 9.81 33.28
C ALA A 1000 -31.57 8.81 32.11
N ALA A 1001 -30.39 8.35 31.68
CA ALA A 1001 -30.14 7.13 30.93
C ALA A 1001 -28.62 6.85 30.94
N PHE A 1002 -28.09 6.39 32.08
CA PHE A 1002 -26.87 5.57 32.02
C PHE A 1002 -27.25 4.26 31.30
N GLY A 1003 -27.29 4.26 29.97
CA GLY A 1003 -27.62 3.04 29.22
C GLY A 1003 -27.97 3.15 27.73
N SER A 1004 -28.32 4.31 27.17
CA SER A 1004 -28.54 4.40 25.71
C SER A 1004 -28.51 5.83 25.21
N GLU A 1005 -27.96 5.99 24.01
CA GLU A 1005 -27.90 7.19 23.17
C GLU A 1005 -26.64 8.06 23.35
N SER A 1006 -25.90 8.14 22.25
CA SER A 1006 -24.64 8.83 21.96
C SER A 1006 -24.20 9.95 22.91
N LEU A 1007 -22.90 9.99 23.20
CA LEU A 1007 -22.24 11.24 23.58
C LEU A 1007 -22.48 12.23 22.44
N ASP A 1008 -23.40 13.17 22.63
CA ASP A 1008 -23.59 14.29 21.71
C ASP A 1008 -22.40 15.25 21.91
N LEU A 1009 -21.26 14.87 21.30
CA LEU A 1009 -20.01 15.60 21.34
C LEU A 1009 -20.16 16.99 20.72
N ASP A 1010 -21.13 17.14 19.82
CA ASP A 1010 -21.38 18.33 19.01
C ASP A 1010 -22.17 19.39 19.77
N ASN A 1011 -23.03 18.98 20.72
CA ASN A 1011 -23.80 19.90 21.57
C ASN A 1011 -23.14 20.23 22.93
N CYS A 1012 -21.93 19.73 23.19
CA CYS A 1012 -21.18 20.08 24.41
C CYS A 1012 -20.42 21.42 24.24
N SER A 1013 -20.61 22.35 25.18
CA SER A 1013 -19.78 23.57 25.28
C SER A 1013 -18.38 23.24 25.80
N TRP A 1014 -17.49 22.79 24.92
CA TRP A 1014 -16.11 22.45 25.24
C TRP A 1014 -15.26 23.68 25.56
N GLU A 1015 -14.53 23.61 26.67
CA GLU A 1015 -13.60 24.65 27.10
C GLU A 1015 -12.17 24.12 27.01
N GLU A 1016 -11.33 24.81 26.23
CA GLU A 1016 -9.90 24.52 26.15
C GLU A 1016 -9.21 24.94 27.45
N ILE A 1017 -8.56 23.99 28.11
CA ILE A 1017 -7.88 24.19 29.39
C ILE A 1017 -6.37 24.34 29.20
N GLY A 1018 -5.79 23.62 28.24
CA GLY A 1018 -4.37 23.69 27.96
C GLY A 1018 -3.99 23.13 26.59
N VAL A 1019 -2.84 23.60 26.10
CA VAL A 1019 -2.20 23.14 24.87
C VAL A 1019 -0.74 22.87 25.18
N VAL A 1020 -0.26 21.70 24.77
CA VAL A 1020 1.13 21.26 24.97
C VAL A 1020 1.74 20.87 23.62
N PRO A 1021 2.72 21.62 23.12
CA PRO A 1021 3.49 21.24 21.94
C PRO A 1021 4.17 19.88 22.11
N VAL A 1022 4.21 19.07 21.04
CA VAL A 1022 4.87 17.74 21.04
C VAL A 1022 6.34 17.87 21.44
N LYS A 1023 7.03 18.88 20.91
CA LYS A 1023 8.44 19.17 21.20
C LYS A 1023 8.75 19.39 22.69
N ASP A 1024 7.77 19.84 23.48
CA ASP A 1024 8.00 20.11 24.90
C ASP A 1024 8.08 18.81 25.71
N LEU A 1025 7.65 17.68 25.12
CA LEU A 1025 7.65 16.34 25.68
C LEU A 1025 8.51 15.35 24.85
N ASP A 1026 9.14 15.82 23.78
CA ASP A 1026 10.01 15.03 22.93
C ASP A 1026 11.39 14.82 23.60
N ALA A 1027 11.94 13.62 23.43
CA ALA A 1027 13.28 13.27 23.89
C ALA A 1027 13.73 12.00 23.15
N ARG A 1028 15.04 11.71 23.19
CA ARG A 1028 15.53 10.39 22.83
C ARG A 1028 15.01 9.39 23.86
N ASP A 1029 14.13 8.50 23.45
CA ASP A 1029 13.44 7.57 24.34
C ASP A 1029 13.14 6.23 23.64
N PHE A 1030 12.51 5.33 24.38
CA PHE A 1030 12.17 3.99 23.89
C PHE A 1030 10.66 3.73 23.77
N THR A 1031 9.81 4.65 24.21
CA THR A 1031 8.36 4.43 24.38
C THR A 1031 7.56 5.35 23.44
N GLY A 1032 6.27 5.54 23.71
CA GLY A 1032 5.43 6.49 23.00
C GLY A 1032 4.19 6.85 23.83
N PRO A 1033 3.35 7.77 23.34
CA PRO A 1033 2.22 8.29 24.11
C PRO A 1033 1.11 7.25 24.31
N ILE A 1034 0.58 7.20 25.53
CA ILE A 1034 -0.57 6.40 25.95
C ILE A 1034 -1.62 7.36 26.51
N LEU A 1035 -2.84 7.28 25.99
CA LEU A 1035 -3.96 8.12 26.41
C LEU A 1035 -4.87 7.30 27.34
N GLY A 1036 -5.23 7.82 28.50
CA GLY A 1036 -5.96 7.03 29.49
C GLY A 1036 -6.63 7.79 30.61
N ILE A 1037 -7.55 7.12 31.30
CA ILE A 1037 -8.19 7.58 32.52
C ILE A 1037 -7.36 7.24 33.76
N PHE A 1038 -7.43 8.06 34.79
CA PHE A 1038 -6.68 7.84 36.03
C PHE A 1038 -7.41 8.36 37.28
N ALA A 1039 -6.98 7.84 38.43
CA ALA A 1039 -7.41 8.32 39.75
C ALA A 1039 -6.23 8.34 40.74
N GLN A 1040 -6.00 9.48 41.39
CA GLN A 1040 -4.91 9.69 42.35
C GLN A 1040 -5.44 10.32 43.64
N ALA A 1041 -4.87 9.91 44.77
CA ALA A 1041 -5.14 10.49 46.09
C ALA A 1041 -3.87 11.07 46.70
N SER A 1042 -3.93 12.22 47.37
CA SER A 1042 -2.79 12.74 48.14
C SER A 1042 -2.78 12.23 49.60
N VAL A 1043 -3.91 11.74 50.10
CA VAL A 1043 -4.08 11.21 51.46
C VAL A 1043 -4.69 9.81 51.46
N LYS A 1044 -4.50 9.07 52.56
CA LYS A 1044 -4.88 7.66 52.64
C LYS A 1044 -6.40 7.47 52.64
N GLU A 1045 -7.13 8.37 53.31
CA GLU A 1045 -8.58 8.32 53.46
C GLU A 1045 -9.33 8.36 52.12
N THR A 1046 -8.67 8.88 51.07
CA THR A 1046 -9.23 9.04 49.74
C THR A 1046 -8.92 7.85 48.82
N GLU A 1047 -8.02 6.93 49.18
CA GLU A 1047 -7.75 5.71 48.39
C GLU A 1047 -8.99 4.81 48.25
N ASP A 1048 -9.94 4.92 49.18
CA ASP A 1048 -11.20 4.15 49.18
C ASP A 1048 -12.36 4.88 48.47
N THR A 1049 -12.13 6.07 47.88
CA THR A 1049 -13.17 6.85 47.19
C THR A 1049 -13.31 6.39 45.73
N PRO A 1050 -14.41 5.71 45.34
CA PRO A 1050 -14.59 5.23 43.98
C PRO A 1050 -14.80 6.37 42.98
N VAL A 1051 -14.13 6.27 41.82
CA VAL A 1051 -14.21 7.22 40.72
C VAL A 1051 -14.74 6.49 39.50
N THR A 1052 -15.91 6.88 38.98
CA THR A 1052 -16.55 6.16 37.87
C THR A 1052 -16.50 6.97 36.58
N PHE A 1053 -15.88 6.37 35.56
CA PHE A 1053 -15.85 6.85 34.19
C PHE A 1053 -16.84 6.09 33.32
N SER A 1054 -17.40 6.77 32.32
CA SER A 1054 -18.08 6.15 31.19
C SER A 1054 -17.51 6.66 29.85
N HIS A 1055 -17.75 5.90 28.77
CA HIS A 1055 -17.37 6.29 27.40
C HIS A 1055 -15.88 6.60 27.24
N PHE A 1056 -15.01 5.82 27.88
CA PHE A 1056 -13.59 5.94 27.63
C PHE A 1056 -13.26 5.36 26.25
N SER A 1057 -12.88 6.22 25.31
CA SER A 1057 -12.38 5.80 24.00
C SER A 1057 -11.11 6.56 23.62
N VAL A 1058 -10.30 5.90 22.81
CA VAL A 1058 -9.14 6.47 22.13
C VAL A 1058 -9.30 6.07 20.69
N GLU A 1059 -9.62 7.05 19.86
CA GLU A 1059 -10.00 6.85 18.47
C GLU A 1059 -9.13 7.73 17.60
N ASP A 1060 -8.68 7.18 16.48
CA ASP A 1060 -8.04 7.99 15.48
C ASP A 1060 -9.06 9.03 15.00
N ASP A 1061 -8.63 10.28 14.82
CA ASP A 1061 -9.47 11.39 14.36
C ASP A 1061 -9.91 11.21 12.89
N GLY A 1062 -9.86 9.98 12.38
CA GLY A 1062 -10.29 9.55 11.07
C GLY A 1062 -9.56 10.26 9.94
N PHE A 1063 -8.31 9.91 9.69
CA PHE A 1063 -7.98 9.57 8.30
C PHE A 1063 -8.37 8.11 8.06
N ARG A 1064 -9.66 7.81 8.27
CA ARG A 1064 -10.30 6.73 7.53
C ARG A 1064 -10.63 7.38 6.19
N MET A 1065 -9.98 6.87 5.15
CA MET A 1065 -10.22 7.30 3.78
C MET A 1065 -11.68 7.11 3.43
#